data_AF-A0A9D6NPK8-F1
#
_entry.id   AF-A0A9D6NPK8-F1
#
_cell.length_a   1.000
_cell.length_b   1.000
_cell.length_c   1.000
_cell.angle_alpha   90.00
_cell.angle_beta   90.00
_cell.angle_gamma   90.00
#
_symmetry.space_group_name_H-M   'P 1'
#
loop_
_entity.id
_entity.type
_entity.pdbx_description
1 polymer ?
#
loop_
_entity_poly.entity_id
_entity_poly.type
_entity_poly.pdbx_seq_one_letter_code
_entity_poly.pdbx_strand_id
1 'polypeptide(L)'
;MRKPVIFSVLMLGIAFLSIPAATKSIVASYWDQIWGPVGTVVIGWEFPDPEKGNVVYATNLPEGDIYIYNETPFSWTKIGGPGKKFVTVGNRLYALSPAGSGVYEYTGTPGQWTQVGGAASDIYGGLSGLFATNPQTGDIYAYNCRCGGSLLPGWTKLGGPGKMFAVGAEHLYGLSPDGSGVFEFDFAVMRWTQVGGAASNIYAGGDKLYATNPQSGDIYQYNRETDQWTRIGGPGKMFAVDQVPGDLYGLSPDGSGVFKYTGTPGHWTNMGGAAASIYAGWPNLYATSPTTFNLWRWDNTQAYAQSQTAWTPLPPITSYTSSAVSGHSDGRVYAVAVAFNGLTAYTSTTSPGGWAPWQIIGPAVSPGPTPTPAFYADPNTSPVLVRFGDVLYLFARGKDDNLYLTFKSGSNNWTSFKSGLTWQPLTSDGRVRGRFSVALTAPGDLGGNFDIHVIYASENNTVEYRRFDFVGNPVSAIEKWNDALEGTIGTDGLNQVWMAIRTNERRLLIEAKGRIGPYFMNPSQWGWALGSSGSVTSRLADGPQGAFFDISNVVFFAGAFHVAYSIKYLCDDVSGRYCHTLAHTRIRLGQPDDGYVRFIADYTPQGDNHPRAELIVYRNKLVMAYKDPQGYVRYARWDNADPTTPWIGKEIVAWASTPQRPALGVLNRRPFLSGNDYGTANFDNDLFAVINDSRNNGLLWFTNFSRGIFVPQIDAQFALYNSNSDGMNPVCRDQNDPFAPTLVSNLSQDGRPFLTELGYIIWTLPYWLSGTTFRDAAQLGCQAGTNTSGRFDPPCNAVKYPVIIMSGGGIGICSGIWQTRQDDYKRIWEELGHSLAGIMGLSDNNNQPPTQTNANLSKIPLSALSQAFTLFGQRVRGDQSCAAGAASGGRCRGFTGIAGNYDAGTRQHSFLYTVYYYFSDGDQLRQWIEEDLQNNDTLLQEKYNWVKQHIFRGVEFKGDNEPVVNN
;
A
#
# COMPACT_ATOMS: atom_id res chain seq x y z
N MET A 1 65.42 35.97 30.81
CA MET A 1 65.35 36.28 32.26
C MET A 1 64.69 35.13 32.99
N ARG A 2 64.93 35.03 34.30
CA ARG A 2 64.88 33.83 35.16
C ARG A 2 63.48 33.24 35.44
N LYS A 3 63.48 31.92 35.70
CA LYS A 3 62.52 31.00 36.39
C LYS A 3 61.85 31.59 37.68
N PRO A 4 60.71 31.10 38.23
CA PRO A 4 60.56 29.75 38.89
C PRO A 4 59.15 29.05 38.86
N VAL A 5 59.06 27.69 38.87
CA VAL A 5 58.80 26.71 39.98
C VAL A 5 57.36 26.77 40.57
N ILE A 6 56.45 25.87 40.19
CA ILE A 6 55.96 24.62 40.86
C ILE A 6 55.37 24.81 42.27
N PHE A 7 54.08 24.48 42.43
CA PHE A 7 53.55 23.76 43.59
C PHE A 7 52.44 22.78 43.18
N SER A 8 52.63 21.52 43.54
CA SER A 8 51.73 20.38 43.33
C SER A 8 50.71 20.28 44.45
N VAL A 9 49.48 19.83 44.14
CA VAL A 9 48.66 19.07 45.09
C VAL A 9 48.14 17.81 44.37
N LEU A 10 48.49 16.70 45.00
CA LEU A 10 48.18 15.30 44.69
C LEU A 10 46.70 15.00 44.98
N MET A 11 46.02 14.17 44.18
CA MET A 11 44.99 13.24 44.66
C MET A 11 44.64 12.19 43.59
N LEU A 12 45.01 10.96 43.93
CA LEU A 12 44.49 9.64 43.57
C LEU A 12 43.92 9.36 42.17
N GLY A 13 44.56 8.38 41.51
CA GLY A 13 44.10 7.75 40.29
C GLY A 13 42.85 6.90 40.47
N ILE A 14 41.94 7.04 39.51
CA ILE A 14 40.98 6.03 39.10
C ILE A 14 41.38 5.65 37.68
N ALA A 15 41.84 4.41 37.50
CA ALA A 15 42.06 3.82 36.20
C ALA A 15 40.70 3.66 35.50
N PHE A 16 40.36 4.60 34.61
CA PHE A 16 39.33 4.36 33.61
C PHE A 16 39.90 3.38 32.60
N LEU A 17 39.55 2.09 32.77
CA LEU A 17 39.48 1.14 31.67
C LEU A 17 38.58 1.77 30.60
N SER A 18 39.19 2.35 29.57
CA SER A 18 38.50 2.77 28.36
C SER A 18 37.98 1.51 27.67
N ILE A 19 36.73 1.16 27.95
CA ILE A 19 35.97 0.24 27.09
C ILE A 19 35.87 0.96 25.73
N PRO A 20 36.40 0.39 24.63
CA PRO A 20 36.17 0.98 23.32
C PRO A 20 34.66 1.02 23.09
N ALA A 21 34.15 2.22 22.81
CA ALA A 21 32.77 2.40 22.38
C ALA A 21 32.48 1.41 21.25
N ALA A 22 31.56 0.48 21.50
CA ALA A 22 31.05 -0.38 20.45
C ALA A 22 30.54 0.53 19.33
N THR A 23 31.29 0.58 18.23
CA THR A 23 30.83 1.21 16.99
C THR A 23 29.51 0.53 16.66
N LYS A 24 28.45 1.33 16.58
CA LYS A 24 27.12 0.86 16.17
C LYS A 24 27.28 0.16 14.82
N SER A 25 27.29 -1.16 14.88
CA SER A 25 27.02 -2.10 13.79
C SER A 25 25.79 -1.63 13.02
N ILE A 26 25.81 -1.88 11.70
CA ILE A 26 24.71 -1.73 10.71
C ILE A 26 23.38 -1.38 11.39
N VAL A 27 22.80 -0.22 11.07
CA VAL A 27 21.42 0.10 11.46
C VAL A 27 20.53 -1.02 10.90
N ALA A 28 20.21 -1.98 11.76
CA ALA A 28 19.88 -3.36 11.43
C ALA A 28 18.46 -3.57 10.90
N SER A 29 17.77 -2.53 10.44
CA SER A 29 16.36 -2.68 10.05
C SER A 29 16.15 -3.25 8.65
N TYR A 30 17.17 -3.25 7.78
CA TYR A 30 17.02 -3.63 6.36
C TYR A 30 18.09 -4.60 5.83
N TRP A 31 18.85 -5.23 6.72
CA TRP A 31 19.92 -6.16 6.34
C TRP A 31 19.84 -7.44 7.17
N ASP A 32 19.77 -8.57 6.50
CA ASP A 32 19.77 -9.90 7.10
C ASP A 32 21.17 -10.49 7.03
N GLN A 33 21.72 -10.93 8.16
CA GLN A 33 22.93 -11.73 8.13
C GLN A 33 22.60 -13.11 7.54
N ILE A 34 23.29 -13.50 6.48
CA ILE A 34 23.07 -14.78 5.80
C ILE A 34 24.24 -15.76 5.94
N TRP A 35 25.41 -15.29 6.39
CA TRP A 35 26.54 -16.17 6.68
C TRP A 35 27.55 -15.57 7.67
N GLY A 36 28.56 -16.37 8.02
CA GLY A 36 29.71 -15.96 8.82
C GLY A 36 30.76 -15.19 7.99
N PRO A 37 32.00 -15.07 8.48
CA PRO A 37 33.09 -14.37 7.81
C PRO A 37 33.39 -14.94 6.41
N VAL A 38 33.35 -14.08 5.39
CA VAL A 38 33.63 -14.46 4.01
C VAL A 38 34.74 -13.60 3.39
N GLY A 39 35.44 -14.19 2.42
CA GLY A 39 36.51 -13.53 1.67
C GLY A 39 35.98 -12.86 0.39
N THR A 40 35.62 -13.68 -0.59
CA THR A 40 35.05 -13.25 -1.88
C THR A 40 33.58 -13.65 -1.94
N VAL A 41 32.75 -12.78 -2.53
CA VAL A 41 31.36 -13.09 -2.88
C VAL A 41 31.21 -12.92 -4.39
N VAL A 42 30.57 -13.88 -5.04
CA VAL A 42 30.28 -13.85 -6.48
C VAL A 42 28.81 -14.16 -6.66
N ILE A 43 28.15 -13.38 -7.51
CA ILE A 43 26.71 -13.49 -7.71
C ILE A 43 26.46 -13.90 -9.16
N GLY A 44 25.86 -15.06 -9.33
CA GLY A 44 25.34 -15.56 -10.60
C GLY A 44 23.86 -15.23 -10.73
N TRP A 45 23.37 -15.30 -11.97
CA TRP A 45 21.98 -15.03 -12.30
C TRP A 45 21.43 -16.10 -13.23
N GLU A 46 20.24 -16.62 -12.93
CA GLU A 46 19.62 -17.66 -13.74
C GLU A 46 18.85 -17.03 -14.91
N PHE A 47 19.43 -17.06 -16.12
CA PHE A 47 18.74 -16.65 -17.34
C PHE A 47 18.07 -17.87 -18.00
N PRO A 48 16.83 -17.76 -18.52
CA PRO A 48 16.01 -16.56 -18.67
C PRO A 48 14.99 -16.35 -17.53
N ASP A 49 15.15 -16.99 -16.37
CA ASP A 49 14.15 -17.02 -15.30
C ASP A 49 14.56 -16.12 -14.12
N PRO A 50 14.20 -14.81 -14.14
CA PRO A 50 14.63 -13.86 -13.14
C PRO A 50 14.01 -14.14 -11.76
N GLU A 51 12.96 -14.96 -11.70
CA GLU A 51 12.21 -15.29 -10.49
C GLU A 51 12.96 -16.28 -9.58
N LYS A 52 13.87 -17.08 -10.15
CA LYS A 52 14.77 -17.94 -9.36
C LYS A 52 15.84 -17.16 -8.59
N GLY A 53 15.91 -15.84 -8.80
CA GLY A 53 16.77 -14.95 -8.03
C GLY A 53 18.26 -15.16 -8.30
N ASN A 54 19.06 -14.79 -7.31
CA ASN A 54 20.52 -14.86 -7.39
C ASN A 54 21.03 -16.23 -6.97
N VAL A 55 21.98 -16.76 -7.74
CA VAL A 55 22.84 -17.84 -7.25
C VAL A 55 24.04 -17.20 -6.56
N VAL A 56 24.09 -17.27 -5.23
CA VAL A 56 25.15 -16.63 -4.46
C VAL A 56 26.23 -17.64 -4.12
N TYR A 57 27.47 -17.29 -4.43
CA TYR A 57 28.66 -18.03 -4.02
C TYR A 57 29.51 -17.17 -3.11
N ALA A 58 30.13 -17.78 -2.11
CA ALA A 58 31.10 -17.07 -1.29
C ALA A 58 32.18 -18.00 -0.75
N THR A 59 33.39 -17.45 -0.56
CA THR A 59 34.49 -18.19 0.04
C THR A 59 34.49 -18.01 1.54
N ASN A 60 34.64 -19.09 2.30
CA ASN A 60 34.79 -18.97 3.74
C ASN A 60 36.17 -18.42 4.13
N LEU A 61 36.28 -17.79 5.29
CA LEU A 61 37.56 -17.44 5.90
C LEU A 61 37.84 -18.35 7.10
N PRO A 62 39.11 -18.75 7.34
CA PRO A 62 40.31 -18.41 6.55
C PRO A 62 40.63 -19.36 5.39
N GLU A 63 39.94 -20.50 5.24
CA GLU A 63 40.36 -21.59 4.34
C GLU A 63 40.26 -21.23 2.85
N GLY A 64 39.35 -20.32 2.49
CA GLY A 64 39.13 -19.89 1.11
C GLY A 64 38.32 -20.88 0.27
N ASP A 65 37.76 -21.93 0.88
CA ASP A 65 36.87 -22.88 0.22
C ASP A 65 35.62 -22.16 -0.30
N ILE A 66 35.15 -22.54 -1.49
CA ILE A 66 33.98 -21.93 -2.13
C ILE A 66 32.69 -22.69 -1.79
N TYR A 67 31.64 -21.94 -1.45
CA TYR A 67 30.33 -22.45 -1.09
C TYR A 67 29.25 -21.81 -1.97
N ILE A 68 28.14 -22.53 -2.17
CA ILE A 68 26.90 -22.03 -2.77
C ILE A 68 25.84 -21.84 -1.67
N TYR A 69 25.09 -20.75 -1.76
CA TYR A 69 24.00 -20.43 -0.83
C TYR A 69 22.75 -21.24 -1.15
N ASN A 70 22.12 -21.84 -0.13
CA ASN A 70 20.89 -22.63 -0.29
C ASN A 70 19.62 -21.78 -0.01
N GLU A 71 19.68 -20.46 -0.27
CA GLU A 71 18.57 -19.49 -0.12
C GLU A 71 18.00 -19.30 1.30
N THR A 72 18.46 -20.08 2.27
CA THR A 72 18.08 -19.97 3.69
C THR A 72 19.26 -19.42 4.48
N PRO A 73 19.10 -18.38 5.33
CA PRO A 73 20.19 -17.85 6.15
C PRO A 73 20.99 -18.94 6.84
N PHE A 74 22.32 -18.83 6.77
CA PHE A 74 23.29 -19.78 7.31
C PHE A 74 23.26 -21.20 6.70
N SER A 75 22.49 -21.43 5.63
CA SER A 75 22.51 -22.69 4.87
C SER A 75 23.38 -22.56 3.62
N TRP A 76 24.53 -23.23 3.62
CA TRP A 76 25.53 -23.19 2.56
C TRP A 76 26.09 -24.57 2.27
N THR A 77 26.35 -24.88 1.00
CA THR A 77 26.93 -26.15 0.56
C THR A 77 28.34 -25.92 0.04
N LYS A 78 29.34 -26.63 0.57
CA LYS A 78 30.72 -26.56 0.05
C LYS A 78 30.76 -27.17 -1.35
N ILE A 79 31.27 -26.42 -2.33
CA ILE A 79 31.31 -26.88 -3.74
C ILE A 79 32.73 -27.03 -4.28
N GLY A 80 33.75 -26.52 -3.60
CA GLY A 80 35.12 -26.59 -4.06
C GLY A 80 36.13 -26.07 -3.04
N GLY A 81 37.41 -26.23 -3.40
CA GLY A 81 38.53 -25.68 -2.64
C GLY A 81 38.80 -24.20 -2.95
N PRO A 82 39.91 -23.65 -2.45
CA PRO A 82 40.32 -22.28 -2.75
C PRO A 82 40.62 -22.06 -4.24
N GLY A 83 40.37 -20.84 -4.69
CA GLY A 83 40.69 -20.35 -6.02
C GLY A 83 41.35 -18.97 -5.95
N LYS A 84 42.14 -18.62 -6.96
CA LYS A 84 42.72 -17.28 -7.08
C LYS A 84 41.65 -16.23 -7.38
N LYS A 85 40.63 -16.59 -8.15
CA LYS A 85 39.47 -15.75 -8.48
C LYS A 85 38.29 -16.62 -8.90
N PHE A 86 37.09 -16.14 -8.61
CA PHE A 86 35.82 -16.73 -9.04
C PHE A 86 35.01 -15.68 -9.81
N VAL A 87 34.34 -16.10 -10.89
CA VAL A 87 33.46 -15.25 -11.68
C VAL A 87 32.27 -16.05 -12.18
N THR A 88 31.19 -15.37 -12.51
CA THR A 88 29.96 -15.97 -13.04
C THR A 88 29.69 -15.52 -14.47
N VAL A 89 29.11 -16.43 -15.27
CA VAL A 89 28.54 -16.15 -16.60
C VAL A 89 27.12 -16.71 -16.58
N GLY A 90 26.14 -15.82 -16.38
CA GLY A 90 24.80 -16.27 -16.00
C GLY A 90 24.84 -17.08 -14.70
N ASN A 91 24.32 -18.31 -14.74
CA ASN A 91 24.29 -19.23 -13.60
C ASN A 91 25.51 -20.15 -13.51
N ARG A 92 26.48 -20.00 -14.42
CA ARG A 92 27.68 -20.83 -14.46
C ARG A 92 28.78 -20.18 -13.63
N LEU A 93 29.43 -20.96 -12.79
CA LEU A 93 30.54 -20.53 -11.96
C LEU A 93 31.86 -21.00 -12.58
N TYR A 94 32.80 -20.07 -12.72
CA TYR A 94 34.16 -20.34 -13.16
C TYR A 94 35.17 -19.95 -12.09
N ALA A 95 36.28 -20.69 -12.04
CA ALA A 95 37.36 -20.48 -11.11
C ALA A 95 38.71 -20.44 -11.83
N LEU A 96 39.58 -19.54 -11.38
CA LEU A 96 41.01 -19.58 -11.67
C LEU A 96 41.68 -20.34 -10.52
N SER A 97 42.45 -21.38 -10.82
CA SER A 97 43.13 -22.17 -9.79
C SER A 97 44.03 -21.29 -8.89
N PRO A 98 44.33 -21.68 -7.65
CA PRO A 98 45.16 -20.87 -6.74
C PRO A 98 46.51 -20.42 -7.34
N ALA A 99 47.13 -21.29 -8.13
CA ALA A 99 48.41 -21.00 -8.81
C ALA A 99 48.24 -20.26 -10.14
N GLY A 100 47.01 -19.99 -10.60
CA GLY A 100 46.73 -19.42 -11.93
C GLY A 100 47.04 -20.36 -13.10
N SER A 101 47.20 -21.66 -12.83
CA SER A 101 47.63 -22.67 -13.80
C SER A 101 46.51 -23.18 -14.72
N GLY A 102 45.24 -22.93 -14.38
CA GLY A 102 44.09 -23.42 -15.14
C GLY A 102 42.80 -22.67 -14.82
N VAL A 103 41.93 -22.57 -15.82
CA VAL A 103 40.55 -22.06 -15.70
C VAL A 103 39.59 -23.26 -15.65
N TYR A 104 38.69 -23.27 -14.67
CA TYR A 104 37.78 -24.38 -14.39
C TYR A 104 36.32 -23.90 -14.37
N GLU A 105 35.41 -24.74 -14.86
CA GLU A 105 33.95 -24.58 -14.79
C GLU A 105 33.38 -25.53 -13.74
N TYR A 106 32.52 -25.02 -12.87
CA TYR A 106 31.78 -25.84 -11.91
C TYR A 106 30.70 -26.63 -12.64
N THR A 107 30.61 -27.95 -12.39
CA THR A 107 29.67 -28.82 -13.13
C THR A 107 28.27 -28.87 -12.53
N GLY A 108 28.01 -28.14 -11.44
CA GLY A 108 26.76 -28.23 -10.68
C GLY A 108 26.76 -29.30 -9.58
N THR A 109 27.77 -30.16 -9.54
CA THR A 109 27.91 -31.21 -8.51
C THR A 109 29.02 -30.83 -7.50
N PRO A 110 28.76 -30.81 -6.19
CA PRO A 110 29.76 -30.46 -5.18
C PRO A 110 31.11 -31.19 -5.37
N GLY A 111 32.19 -30.42 -5.39
CA GLY A 111 33.56 -30.92 -5.57
C GLY A 111 33.95 -31.27 -7.02
N GLN A 112 33.05 -31.15 -7.99
CA GLN A 112 33.30 -31.49 -9.39
C GLN A 112 33.51 -30.24 -10.25
N TRP A 113 34.66 -30.18 -10.90
CA TRP A 113 35.10 -29.05 -11.72
C TRP A 113 35.75 -29.57 -13.01
N THR A 114 35.41 -28.96 -14.13
CA THR A 114 35.99 -29.31 -15.44
C THR A 114 36.97 -28.24 -15.87
N GLN A 115 38.20 -28.61 -16.24
CA GLN A 115 39.16 -27.64 -16.78
C GLN A 115 38.72 -27.20 -18.18
N VAL A 116 38.51 -25.91 -18.37
CA VAL A 116 38.08 -25.31 -19.64
C VAL A 116 39.17 -24.45 -20.28
N GLY A 117 40.24 -24.12 -19.54
CA GLY A 117 41.36 -23.33 -20.04
C GLY A 117 42.69 -23.61 -19.34
N GLY A 118 43.78 -23.18 -19.99
CA GLY A 118 45.13 -23.23 -19.43
C GLY A 118 45.42 -22.08 -18.45
N ALA A 119 46.70 -21.77 -18.26
CA ALA A 119 47.12 -20.73 -17.34
C ALA A 119 46.61 -19.34 -17.72
N ALA A 120 46.18 -18.57 -16.73
CA ALA A 120 45.66 -17.21 -16.89
C ALA A 120 46.14 -16.30 -15.75
N SER A 121 46.39 -15.02 -16.06
CA SER A 121 46.68 -14.02 -15.03
C SER A 121 45.43 -13.64 -14.25
N ASP A 122 44.32 -13.48 -14.94
CA ASP A 122 43.02 -13.07 -14.42
C ASP A 122 41.88 -13.64 -15.27
N ILE A 123 40.68 -13.71 -14.70
CA ILE A 123 39.44 -14.09 -15.39
C ILE A 123 38.34 -13.04 -15.14
N TYR A 124 37.46 -12.86 -16.12
CA TYR A 124 36.34 -11.93 -16.08
C TYR A 124 35.09 -12.66 -16.56
N GLY A 125 33.97 -12.44 -15.86
CA GLY A 125 32.69 -13.04 -16.19
C GLY A 125 31.60 -11.98 -16.16
N GLY A 126 30.66 -12.12 -17.08
CA GLY A 126 29.43 -11.35 -17.20
C GLY A 126 28.58 -12.02 -18.27
N LEU A 127 27.44 -11.45 -18.62
CA LEU A 127 26.51 -12.09 -19.56
C LEU A 127 27.09 -12.22 -20.98
N SER A 128 28.06 -11.39 -21.35
CA SER A 128 28.73 -11.50 -22.67
C SER A 128 29.69 -12.68 -22.78
N GLY A 129 30.01 -13.36 -21.67
CA GLY A 129 30.81 -14.58 -21.67
C GLY A 129 31.91 -14.61 -20.61
N LEU A 130 32.75 -15.65 -20.72
CA LEU A 130 33.94 -15.85 -19.91
C LEU A 130 35.17 -15.35 -20.67
N PHE A 131 35.99 -14.54 -20.00
CA PHE A 131 37.23 -14.00 -20.55
C PHE A 131 38.41 -14.28 -19.63
N ALA A 132 39.61 -14.37 -20.21
CA ALA A 132 40.84 -14.58 -19.47
C ALA A 132 42.01 -13.84 -20.13
N THR A 133 42.93 -13.33 -19.31
CA THR A 133 44.15 -12.68 -19.79
C THR A 133 45.31 -13.67 -19.80
N ASN A 134 46.05 -13.73 -20.90
CA ASN A 134 47.26 -14.51 -21.01
C ASN A 134 48.32 -14.02 -19.99
N PRO A 135 48.94 -14.91 -19.20
CA PRO A 135 49.83 -14.49 -18.13
C PRO A 135 51.19 -13.95 -18.59
N GLN A 136 51.60 -14.23 -19.83
CA GLN A 136 52.85 -13.74 -20.42
C GLN A 136 52.67 -12.44 -21.19
N THR A 137 51.60 -12.33 -21.98
CA THR A 137 51.39 -11.20 -22.89
C THR A 137 50.38 -10.17 -22.39
N GLY A 138 49.51 -10.57 -21.45
CA GLY A 138 48.37 -9.76 -21.01
C GLY A 138 47.20 -9.73 -22.00
N ASP A 139 47.34 -10.34 -23.19
CA ASP A 139 46.29 -10.40 -24.21
C ASP A 139 44.99 -11.01 -23.65
N ILE A 140 43.84 -10.45 -24.05
CA ILE A 140 42.51 -10.91 -23.63
C ILE A 140 41.95 -11.94 -24.60
N TYR A 141 41.42 -13.04 -24.04
CA TYR A 141 40.79 -14.14 -24.76
C TYR A 141 39.36 -14.36 -24.25
N ALA A 142 38.46 -14.80 -25.13
CA ALA A 142 37.10 -15.19 -24.80
C ALA A 142 36.89 -16.69 -25.01
N TYR A 143 36.21 -17.34 -24.07
CA TYR A 143 35.86 -18.76 -24.13
C TYR A 143 34.51 -18.95 -24.84
N ASN A 144 34.48 -19.81 -25.87
CA ASN A 144 33.31 -20.10 -26.69
C ASN A 144 32.64 -18.83 -27.23
N CYS A 145 33.42 -17.89 -27.76
CA CYS A 145 32.91 -16.60 -28.20
C CYS A 145 31.91 -16.73 -29.37
N ARG A 146 30.80 -15.99 -29.32
CA ARG A 146 29.97 -15.69 -30.49
C ARG A 146 30.47 -14.40 -31.15
N CYS A 147 31.58 -14.52 -31.87
CA CYS A 147 32.31 -13.42 -32.49
C CYS A 147 32.17 -13.48 -34.04
N GLY A 148 32.16 -12.35 -34.73
CA GLY A 148 32.16 -12.34 -36.21
C GLY A 148 30.91 -12.97 -36.84
N GLY A 149 29.79 -12.99 -36.11
CA GLY A 149 28.54 -13.65 -36.52
C GLY A 149 28.52 -15.18 -36.39
N SER A 150 29.57 -15.80 -35.83
CA SER A 150 29.68 -17.27 -35.67
C SER A 150 30.11 -17.67 -34.26
N LEU A 151 29.78 -18.90 -33.85
CA LEU A 151 30.34 -19.47 -32.62
C LEU A 151 31.76 -20.00 -32.90
N LEU A 152 32.74 -19.48 -32.16
CA LEU A 152 34.13 -19.94 -32.18
C LEU A 152 34.39 -20.79 -30.92
N PRO A 153 34.43 -22.13 -31.04
CA PRO A 153 34.64 -23.00 -29.88
C PRO A 153 36.06 -22.84 -29.32
N GLY A 154 36.18 -22.91 -27.99
CA GLY A 154 37.44 -22.74 -27.28
C GLY A 154 37.82 -21.27 -27.05
N TRP A 155 39.10 -21.02 -26.79
CA TRP A 155 39.61 -19.68 -26.47
C TRP A 155 39.99 -18.91 -27.74
N THR A 156 39.35 -17.76 -27.96
CA THR A 156 39.61 -16.86 -29.09
C THR A 156 40.25 -15.57 -28.58
N LYS A 157 41.39 -15.17 -29.16
CA LYS A 157 42.04 -13.89 -28.83
C LYS A 157 41.18 -12.73 -29.34
N LEU A 158 40.82 -11.79 -28.45
CA LEU A 158 40.02 -10.61 -28.79
C LEU A 158 40.86 -9.33 -28.91
N GLY A 159 42.00 -9.26 -28.23
CA GLY A 159 42.77 -8.03 -28.18
C GLY A 159 44.13 -8.14 -27.48
N GLY A 160 44.81 -6.99 -27.44
CA GLY A 160 46.06 -6.79 -26.71
C GLY A 160 45.88 -6.71 -25.20
N PRO A 161 46.95 -6.35 -24.45
CA PRO A 161 46.89 -6.19 -23.01
C PRO A 161 46.03 -5.01 -22.58
N GLY A 162 45.41 -5.13 -21.41
CA GLY A 162 44.69 -4.06 -20.73
C GLY A 162 45.04 -4.00 -19.24
N LYS A 163 44.88 -2.84 -18.62
CA LYS A 163 45.03 -2.67 -17.17
C LYS A 163 43.92 -3.40 -16.41
N MET A 164 42.71 -3.37 -16.94
CA MET A 164 41.57 -4.15 -16.46
C MET A 164 40.51 -4.28 -17.56
N PHE A 165 39.62 -5.24 -17.38
CA PHE A 165 38.45 -5.46 -18.23
C PHE A 165 37.18 -5.49 -17.39
N ALA A 166 36.06 -5.07 -17.99
CA ALA A 166 34.73 -5.13 -17.39
C ALA A 166 33.73 -5.70 -18.40
N VAL A 167 32.85 -6.59 -17.94
CA VAL A 167 31.92 -7.34 -18.79
C VAL A 167 30.49 -6.95 -18.44
N GLY A 168 29.72 -6.52 -19.44
CA GLY A 168 28.31 -6.19 -19.31
C GLY A 168 27.38 -7.29 -19.87
N ALA A 169 26.18 -6.88 -20.27
CA ALA A 169 25.18 -7.74 -20.93
C ALA A 169 25.72 -8.33 -22.24
N GLU A 170 25.99 -7.45 -23.20
CA GLU A 170 26.45 -7.80 -24.55
C GLU A 170 27.80 -7.15 -24.92
N HIS A 171 28.49 -6.58 -23.94
CA HIS A 171 29.64 -5.71 -24.14
C HIS A 171 30.83 -6.13 -23.30
N LEU A 172 32.02 -6.00 -23.89
CA LEU A 172 33.30 -6.11 -23.20
C LEU A 172 34.00 -4.76 -23.29
N TYR A 173 34.40 -4.24 -22.14
CA TYR A 173 35.16 -3.00 -22.03
C TYR A 173 36.56 -3.26 -21.50
N GLY A 174 37.51 -2.47 -21.97
CA GLY A 174 38.91 -2.56 -21.60
C GLY A 174 39.46 -1.19 -21.25
N LEU A 175 40.26 -1.12 -20.19
CA LEU A 175 41.07 0.03 -19.87
C LEU A 175 42.49 -0.22 -20.40
N SER A 176 43.05 0.72 -21.15
CA SER A 176 44.40 0.58 -21.72
C SER A 176 45.45 0.29 -20.62
N PRO A 177 46.59 -0.36 -20.95
CA PRO A 177 47.61 -0.72 -19.95
C PRO A 177 48.11 0.45 -19.10
N ASP A 178 48.17 1.64 -19.68
CA ASP A 178 48.58 2.90 -19.04
C ASP A 178 47.41 3.66 -18.39
N GLY A 179 46.17 3.19 -18.56
CA GLY A 179 44.95 3.83 -18.05
C GLY A 179 44.54 5.11 -18.79
N SER A 180 45.13 5.41 -19.95
CA SER A 180 44.87 6.64 -20.71
C SER A 180 43.57 6.63 -21.53
N GLY A 181 42.98 5.45 -21.79
CA GLY A 181 41.73 5.34 -22.55
C GLY A 181 40.86 4.15 -22.18
N VAL A 182 39.55 4.35 -22.26
CA VAL A 182 38.52 3.31 -22.13
C VAL A 182 38.06 2.88 -23.52
N PHE A 183 38.02 1.58 -23.75
CA PHE A 183 37.69 0.98 -25.04
C PHE A 183 36.53 -0.01 -24.91
N GLU A 184 35.68 -0.04 -25.92
CA GLU A 184 34.60 -1.03 -26.10
C GLU A 184 34.96 -2.00 -27.22
N PHE A 185 34.71 -3.28 -27.01
CA PHE A 185 34.91 -4.32 -28.01
C PHE A 185 33.62 -4.62 -28.77
N ASP A 186 33.67 -4.49 -30.08
CA ASP A 186 32.60 -4.89 -30.98
C ASP A 186 32.78 -6.37 -31.36
N PHE A 187 31.90 -7.24 -30.86
CA PHE A 187 31.91 -8.68 -31.14
C PHE A 187 31.55 -9.02 -32.59
N ALA A 188 30.80 -8.17 -33.29
CA ALA A 188 30.37 -8.43 -34.67
C ALA A 188 31.51 -8.22 -35.67
N VAL A 189 32.35 -7.19 -35.48
CA VAL A 189 33.48 -6.89 -36.37
C VAL A 189 34.85 -7.19 -35.75
N MET A 190 34.89 -7.70 -34.51
CA MET A 190 36.09 -8.02 -33.74
C MET A 190 37.08 -6.85 -33.63
N ARG A 191 36.59 -5.67 -33.24
CA ARG A 191 37.40 -4.45 -33.16
C ARG A 191 37.18 -3.70 -31.84
N TRP A 192 38.27 -3.18 -31.28
CA TRP A 192 38.22 -2.24 -30.17
C TRP A 192 38.02 -0.81 -30.67
N THR A 193 37.09 -0.08 -30.07
CA THR A 193 36.84 1.34 -30.33
C THR A 193 37.03 2.12 -29.04
N GLN A 194 37.77 3.22 -29.06
CA GLN A 194 37.91 4.08 -27.88
C GLN A 194 36.60 4.81 -27.63
N VAL A 195 36.07 4.70 -26.41
CA VAL A 195 34.80 5.31 -25.97
C VAL A 195 35.01 6.29 -24.82
N GLY A 196 36.21 6.37 -24.24
CA GLY A 196 36.51 7.28 -23.14
C GLY A 196 37.99 7.61 -22.98
N GLY A 197 38.25 8.67 -22.20
CA GLY A 197 39.60 9.11 -21.83
C GLY A 197 40.17 8.34 -20.63
N ALA A 198 41.06 8.98 -19.89
CA ALA A 198 41.78 8.35 -18.78
C ALA A 198 40.84 7.97 -17.61
N ALA A 199 41.04 6.77 -17.06
CA ALA A 199 40.26 6.25 -15.94
C ALA A 199 41.14 5.48 -14.95
N SER A 200 40.74 5.50 -13.67
CA SER A 200 41.37 4.66 -12.63
C SER A 200 40.86 3.23 -12.70
N ASN A 201 39.53 3.08 -12.70
CA ASN A 201 38.81 1.82 -12.80
C ASN A 201 37.62 1.94 -13.75
N ILE A 202 37.17 0.82 -14.32
CA ILE A 202 35.93 0.69 -15.09
C ILE A 202 35.03 -0.38 -14.48
N TYR A 203 33.71 -0.18 -14.57
CA TYR A 203 32.69 -1.10 -14.06
C TYR A 203 31.60 -1.25 -15.11
N ALA A 204 31.18 -2.48 -15.38
CA ALA A 204 30.13 -2.75 -16.35
C ALA A 204 29.15 -3.78 -15.77
N GLY A 205 27.89 -3.63 -16.16
CA GLY A 205 26.80 -4.49 -15.77
C GLY A 205 25.55 -4.04 -16.53
N GLY A 206 24.76 -5.00 -17.00
CA GLY A 206 23.71 -4.74 -17.96
C GLY A 206 24.25 -3.99 -19.18
N ASP A 207 23.51 -2.98 -19.59
CA ASP A 207 23.82 -2.10 -20.70
C ASP A 207 24.61 -0.84 -20.30
N LYS A 208 25.16 -0.82 -19.08
CA LYS A 208 25.77 0.38 -18.51
C LYS A 208 27.26 0.20 -18.30
N LEU A 209 28.00 1.27 -18.55
CA LEU A 209 29.43 1.39 -18.29
C LEU A 209 29.68 2.59 -17.39
N TYR A 210 30.56 2.40 -16.41
CA TYR A 210 31.00 3.42 -15.48
C TYR A 210 32.52 3.46 -15.40
N ALA A 211 33.07 4.63 -15.08
CA ALA A 211 34.50 4.82 -14.90
C ALA A 211 34.78 5.82 -13.79
N THR A 212 35.87 5.61 -13.05
CA THR A 212 36.34 6.56 -12.04
C THR A 212 37.42 7.47 -12.60
N ASN A 213 37.30 8.77 -12.34
CA ASN A 213 38.32 9.73 -12.70
C ASN A 213 39.62 9.44 -11.91
N PRO A 214 40.80 9.40 -12.57
CA PRO A 214 42.03 8.99 -11.93
C PRO A 214 42.61 10.00 -10.93
N GLN A 215 42.20 11.27 -11.01
CA GLN A 215 42.64 12.33 -10.11
C GLN A 215 41.68 12.53 -8.93
N SER A 216 40.37 12.62 -9.18
CA SER A 216 39.37 12.92 -8.14
C SER A 216 38.72 11.68 -7.53
N GLY A 217 38.76 10.54 -8.22
CA GLY A 217 38.01 9.34 -7.84
C GLY A 217 36.51 9.40 -8.14
N ASP A 218 36.01 10.54 -8.65
CA ASP A 218 34.60 10.72 -9.03
C ASP A 218 34.14 9.66 -10.03
N ILE A 219 32.88 9.22 -9.89
CA ILE A 219 32.28 8.21 -10.77
C ILE A 219 31.49 8.86 -11.92
N TYR A 220 31.73 8.37 -13.12
CA TYR A 220 31.09 8.80 -14.36
C TYR A 220 30.34 7.64 -14.99
N GLN A 221 29.24 7.94 -15.68
CA GLN A 221 28.48 7.01 -16.50
C GLN A 221 28.66 7.34 -17.98
N TYR A 222 28.92 6.32 -18.79
CA TYR A 222 28.96 6.43 -20.24
C TYR A 222 27.54 6.27 -20.82
N ASN A 223 27.14 7.21 -21.67
CA ASN A 223 25.91 7.13 -22.44
C ASN A 223 26.27 6.75 -23.89
N ARG A 224 25.95 5.51 -24.26
CA ARG A 224 26.23 4.95 -25.59
C ARG A 224 25.48 5.62 -26.73
N GLU A 225 24.28 6.14 -26.48
CA GLU A 225 23.47 6.80 -27.51
C GLU A 225 24.09 8.14 -27.94
N THR A 226 24.76 8.81 -27.00
CA THR A 226 25.34 10.14 -27.21
C THR A 226 26.86 10.14 -27.32
N ASP A 227 27.51 9.00 -27.02
CA ASP A 227 28.97 8.87 -26.89
C ASP A 227 29.54 9.90 -25.91
N GLN A 228 28.86 10.13 -24.78
CA GLN A 228 29.23 11.11 -23.76
C GLN A 228 29.38 10.49 -22.38
N TRP A 229 30.32 11.04 -21.59
CA TRP A 229 30.50 10.71 -20.18
C TRP A 229 29.88 11.78 -19.28
N THR A 230 29.03 11.36 -18.36
CA THR A 230 28.39 12.24 -17.38
C THR A 230 28.91 11.94 -15.98
N ARG A 231 29.33 12.96 -15.23
CA ARG A 231 29.68 12.80 -13.81
C ARG A 231 28.41 12.51 -13.01
N ILE A 232 28.35 11.38 -12.32
CA ILE A 232 27.14 10.95 -11.61
C ILE A 232 27.30 10.91 -10.09
N GLY A 233 28.53 11.00 -9.57
CA GLY A 233 28.77 10.97 -8.14
C GLY A 233 30.19 11.34 -7.74
N GLY A 234 30.40 11.44 -6.43
CA GLY A 234 31.72 11.65 -5.82
C GLY A 234 32.57 10.38 -5.79
N PRO A 235 33.75 10.43 -5.15
CA PRO A 235 34.58 9.25 -4.92
C PRO A 235 33.88 8.24 -4.01
N GLY A 236 34.22 6.97 -4.20
CA GLY A 236 33.78 5.86 -3.35
C GLY A 236 34.97 4.95 -3.01
N LYS A 237 34.89 4.25 -1.88
CA LYS A 237 35.85 3.20 -1.52
C LYS A 237 35.79 2.04 -2.51
N MET A 238 34.57 1.73 -2.97
CA MET A 238 34.33 0.81 -4.08
C MET A 238 32.96 1.06 -4.71
N PHE A 239 32.81 0.56 -5.92
CA PHE A 239 31.55 0.52 -6.64
C PHE A 239 31.23 -0.92 -7.05
N ALA A 240 29.95 -1.24 -7.10
CA ALA A 240 29.44 -2.52 -7.60
C ALA A 240 28.27 -2.25 -8.56
N VAL A 241 28.20 -3.03 -9.64
CA VAL A 241 27.16 -2.92 -10.66
C VAL A 241 26.51 -4.30 -10.78
N ASP A 242 25.18 -4.37 -10.76
CA ASP A 242 24.50 -5.64 -11.03
C ASP A 242 24.50 -5.98 -12.53
N GLN A 243 24.31 -7.25 -12.87
CA GLN A 243 24.38 -7.72 -14.26
C GLN A 243 23.15 -7.34 -15.09
N VAL A 244 21.99 -7.14 -14.47
CA VAL A 244 20.74 -6.68 -15.08
C VAL A 244 19.94 -5.98 -13.98
N PRO A 245 19.48 -4.73 -14.12
CA PRO A 245 19.57 -3.89 -15.33
C PRO A 245 20.88 -3.09 -15.46
N GLY A 246 21.87 -3.31 -14.59
CA GLY A 246 23.05 -2.45 -14.46
C GLY A 246 22.89 -1.37 -13.39
N ASP A 247 22.20 -1.65 -12.28
CA ASP A 247 22.13 -0.68 -11.19
C ASP A 247 23.48 -0.52 -10.50
N LEU A 248 23.84 0.72 -10.21
CA LEU A 248 25.10 1.09 -9.60
C LEU A 248 24.93 1.34 -8.11
N TYR A 249 25.82 0.71 -7.34
CA TYR A 249 25.94 0.86 -5.90
C TYR A 249 27.34 1.36 -5.54
N GLY A 250 27.43 2.18 -4.50
CA GLY A 250 28.68 2.78 -4.03
C GLY A 250 28.84 2.63 -2.53
N LEU A 251 30.06 2.31 -2.09
CA LEU A 251 30.48 2.40 -0.70
C LEU A 251 31.22 3.72 -0.50
N SER A 252 30.84 4.51 0.50
CA SER A 252 31.48 5.80 0.78
C SER A 252 33.00 5.68 0.96
N PRO A 253 33.79 6.75 0.71
CA PRO A 253 35.25 6.70 0.81
C PRO A 253 35.81 6.15 2.13
N ASP A 254 35.12 6.45 3.23
CA ASP A 254 35.44 5.98 4.58
C ASP A 254 34.82 4.62 4.94
N GLY A 255 34.01 4.05 4.04
CA GLY A 255 33.28 2.80 4.26
C GLY A 255 32.13 2.90 5.24
N SER A 256 31.69 4.11 5.62
CA SER A 256 30.63 4.32 6.62
C SER A 256 29.21 4.15 6.11
N GLY A 257 28.98 4.16 4.80
CA GLY A 257 27.64 4.00 4.22
C GLY A 257 27.60 3.38 2.83
N VAL A 258 26.54 2.63 2.56
CA VAL A 258 26.23 2.01 1.26
C VAL A 258 25.15 2.82 0.56
N PHE A 259 25.31 3.11 -0.73
CA PHE A 259 24.40 3.96 -1.50
C PHE A 259 24.04 3.34 -2.84
N LYS A 260 22.82 3.61 -3.33
CA LYS A 260 22.35 3.26 -4.69
C LYS A 260 22.23 4.52 -5.53
N TYR A 261 22.75 4.50 -6.75
CA TYR A 261 22.56 5.56 -7.72
C TYR A 261 21.12 5.57 -8.23
N THR A 262 20.49 6.75 -8.27
CA THR A 262 19.06 6.89 -8.60
C THR A 262 18.78 7.02 -10.10
N GLY A 263 19.82 7.04 -10.94
CA GLY A 263 19.69 7.36 -12.37
C GLY A 263 19.76 8.85 -12.69
N THR A 264 19.77 9.74 -11.69
CA THR A 264 19.95 11.19 -11.89
C THR A 264 21.33 11.64 -11.41
N PRO A 265 22.15 12.32 -12.24
CA PRO A 265 23.51 12.75 -11.86
C PRO A 265 23.58 13.46 -10.50
N GLY A 266 24.46 12.99 -9.62
CA GLY A 266 24.63 13.53 -8.27
C GLY A 266 23.64 13.00 -7.22
N HIS A 267 22.62 12.23 -7.61
CA HIS A 267 21.59 11.75 -6.70
C HIS A 267 21.77 10.27 -6.33
N TRP A 268 21.97 10.04 -5.04
CA TRP A 268 22.22 8.73 -4.44
C TRP A 268 21.33 8.52 -3.23
N THR A 269 20.77 7.32 -3.11
CA THR A 269 19.93 6.91 -1.97
C THR A 269 20.76 6.09 -1.00
N ASN A 270 20.71 6.41 0.29
CA ASN A 270 21.37 5.61 1.33
C ASN A 270 20.65 4.27 1.52
N MET A 271 21.39 3.17 1.43
CA MET A 271 20.92 1.79 1.52
C MET A 271 21.32 1.13 2.85
N GLY A 272 22.26 1.69 3.60
CA GLY A 272 22.77 1.06 4.81
C GLY A 272 24.02 1.73 5.40
N GLY A 273 24.42 1.22 6.57
CA GLY A 273 25.60 1.69 7.31
C GLY A 273 26.92 1.10 6.81
N ALA A 274 27.90 1.05 7.71
CA ALA A 274 29.27 0.71 7.38
C ALA A 274 29.44 -0.72 6.82
N ALA A 275 30.31 -0.87 5.82
CA ALA A 275 30.64 -2.15 5.20
C ALA A 275 32.14 -2.26 4.86
N ALA A 276 32.68 -3.48 4.87
CA ALA A 276 33.99 -3.79 4.32
C ALA A 276 33.95 -3.72 2.79
N SER A 277 33.01 -4.48 2.21
CA SER A 277 32.79 -4.60 0.77
C SER A 277 31.30 -4.71 0.42
N ILE A 278 30.94 -4.41 -0.84
CA ILE A 278 29.59 -4.56 -1.40
C ILE A 278 29.58 -5.39 -2.68
N TYR A 279 28.50 -6.12 -2.93
CA TYR A 279 28.32 -7.01 -4.08
C TYR A 279 26.88 -6.88 -4.59
N ALA A 280 26.72 -6.53 -5.86
CA ALA A 280 25.42 -6.27 -6.46
C ALA A 280 24.99 -7.44 -7.35
N GLY A 281 23.74 -7.89 -7.18
CA GLY A 281 23.11 -8.83 -8.08
C GLY A 281 21.61 -8.70 -7.96
N TRP A 282 20.96 -8.17 -8.99
CA TRP A 282 19.52 -7.89 -8.94
C TRP A 282 18.71 -9.16 -8.65
N PRO A 283 17.69 -9.10 -7.77
CA PRO A 283 17.16 -7.90 -7.10
C PRO A 283 17.80 -7.61 -5.73
N ASN A 284 18.91 -8.27 -5.37
CA ASN A 284 19.53 -8.18 -4.04
C ASN A 284 20.84 -7.38 -4.04
N LEU A 285 21.19 -6.88 -2.86
CA LEU A 285 22.48 -6.27 -2.58
C LEU A 285 23.09 -7.01 -1.40
N TYR A 286 24.39 -7.28 -1.45
CA TYR A 286 25.10 -7.95 -0.38
C TYR A 286 26.25 -7.07 0.12
N ALA A 287 26.58 -7.20 1.39
CA ALA A 287 27.66 -6.45 2.02
C ALA A 287 28.35 -7.32 3.07
N THR A 288 29.65 -7.06 3.30
CA THR A 288 30.38 -7.67 4.40
C THR A 288 30.55 -6.69 5.56
N SER A 289 30.45 -7.19 6.79
CA SER A 289 30.72 -6.39 7.98
C SER A 289 32.16 -5.86 7.98
N PRO A 290 32.40 -4.59 8.34
CA PRO A 290 33.73 -3.99 8.32
C PRO A 290 34.73 -4.64 9.30
N THR A 291 34.23 -5.31 10.35
CA THR A 291 35.07 -5.90 11.41
C THR A 291 35.07 -7.41 11.39
N THR A 292 33.91 -8.02 11.18
CA THR A 292 33.75 -9.48 11.25
C THR A 292 33.77 -10.15 9.88
N PHE A 293 33.66 -9.38 8.79
CA PHE A 293 33.49 -9.91 7.43
C PHE A 293 32.26 -10.81 7.26
N ASN A 294 31.33 -10.81 8.21
CA ASN A 294 30.06 -11.53 8.07
C ASN A 294 29.31 -11.07 6.83
N LEU A 295 28.70 -12.00 6.10
CA LEU A 295 27.92 -11.70 4.91
C LEU A 295 26.48 -11.32 5.25
N TRP A 296 26.04 -10.17 4.76
CA TRP A 296 24.70 -9.63 4.91
C TRP A 296 24.04 -9.46 3.54
N ARG A 297 22.74 -9.70 3.47
CA ARG A 297 21.86 -9.44 2.32
C ARG A 297 20.92 -8.29 2.68
N TRP A 298 20.77 -7.34 1.79
CA TRP A 298 19.80 -6.26 1.90
C TRP A 298 18.39 -6.81 1.66
N ASP A 299 17.47 -6.54 2.58
CA ASP A 299 16.07 -6.93 2.48
C ASP A 299 15.32 -5.94 1.56
N ASN A 300 15.12 -6.35 0.30
CA ASN A 300 14.43 -5.55 -0.70
C ASN A 300 12.90 -5.51 -0.47
N THR A 301 12.32 -6.39 0.35
CA THR A 301 10.87 -6.46 0.55
C THR A 301 10.33 -5.26 1.32
N GLN A 302 11.10 -4.69 2.25
CA GLN A 302 10.71 -3.49 3.00
C GLN A 302 10.92 -2.18 2.24
N ALA A 303 11.88 -2.12 1.31
CA ALA A 303 12.20 -0.91 0.57
C ALA A 303 11.31 -0.69 -0.66
N TYR A 304 10.79 -1.79 -1.25
CA TYR A 304 10.07 -1.72 -2.52
C TYR A 304 8.56 -1.43 -2.38
N ALA A 305 7.98 -1.71 -1.20
CA ALA A 305 6.64 -1.23 -0.84
C ALA A 305 6.51 0.30 -0.96
N GLN A 306 7.62 1.05 -0.99
CA GLN A 306 7.66 2.51 -0.98
C GLN A 306 7.43 3.22 -2.32
N SER A 307 7.29 2.53 -3.46
CA SER A 307 7.33 3.24 -4.77
C SER A 307 5.99 3.62 -5.41
N GLN A 308 4.84 3.05 -4.99
CA GLN A 308 3.51 3.58 -5.36
C GLN A 308 2.49 3.66 -4.23
N THR A 309 2.84 3.16 -3.05
CA THR A 309 2.21 3.56 -1.78
C THR A 309 2.92 4.76 -1.15
N ALA A 310 3.93 5.29 -1.86
CA ALA A 310 4.77 6.40 -1.45
C ALA A 310 3.88 7.53 -0.92
N TRP A 311 4.06 7.83 0.35
CA TRP A 311 3.58 9.09 0.87
C TRP A 311 4.16 10.17 -0.03
N THR A 312 3.29 10.99 -0.61
CA THR A 312 3.70 12.13 -1.44
C THR A 312 3.64 13.38 -0.58
N PRO A 313 4.70 14.19 -0.55
CA PRO A 313 4.64 15.45 0.18
C PRO A 313 3.59 16.33 -0.50
N LEU A 314 2.68 16.90 0.29
CA LEU A 314 1.87 18.02 -0.17
C LEU A 314 2.79 19.21 -0.41
N PRO A 315 2.34 20.23 -1.20
CA PRO A 315 3.06 21.49 -1.28
C PRO A 315 3.41 22.00 0.14
N PRO A 316 4.56 22.65 0.36
CA PRO A 316 4.98 22.98 1.71
C PRO A 316 3.98 23.85 2.46
N ILE A 317 3.47 23.33 3.58
CA ILE A 317 2.78 24.08 4.64
C ILE A 317 3.19 23.48 5.96
N THR A 318 3.46 24.31 6.96
CA THR A 318 3.86 23.85 8.28
C THR A 318 2.66 23.94 9.24
N SER A 319 2.33 22.83 9.90
CA SER A 319 1.18 22.71 10.82
C SER A 319 1.58 21.99 12.11
N TYR A 320 1.02 22.41 13.26
CA TYR A 320 1.22 21.69 14.54
C TYR A 320 0.24 20.53 14.72
N THR A 321 -0.78 20.45 13.87
CA THR A 321 -1.94 19.58 14.04
C THR A 321 -2.12 18.62 12.88
N SER A 322 -3.04 17.66 13.05
CA SER A 322 -3.53 16.84 11.94
C SER A 322 -4.28 17.75 10.97
N SER A 323 -4.08 17.52 9.67
CA SER A 323 -4.94 18.05 8.62
C SER A 323 -6.32 17.39 8.63
N ALA A 324 -7.22 17.86 7.78
CA ALA A 324 -8.45 17.16 7.43
C ALA A 324 -8.45 16.84 5.92
N VAL A 325 -9.05 15.73 5.52
CA VAL A 325 -9.11 15.31 4.10
C VAL A 325 -10.49 14.78 3.77
N SER A 326 -11.01 15.13 2.58
CA SER A 326 -12.29 14.64 2.12
C SER A 326 -12.38 14.69 0.60
N GLY A 327 -13.06 13.73 -0.01
CA GLY A 327 -13.48 13.81 -1.40
C GLY A 327 -14.66 14.78 -1.57
N HIS A 328 -14.81 15.36 -2.75
CA HIS A 328 -15.97 16.17 -3.13
C HIS A 328 -16.63 15.60 -4.38
N SER A 329 -17.92 15.87 -4.57
CA SER A 329 -18.66 15.51 -5.78
C SER A 329 -18.16 16.17 -7.08
N ASP A 330 -17.24 17.15 -7.01
CA ASP A 330 -16.60 17.73 -8.20
C ASP A 330 -15.50 16.80 -8.77
N GLY A 331 -15.24 15.66 -8.13
CA GLY A 331 -14.21 14.69 -8.51
C GLY A 331 -12.83 14.99 -7.94
N ARG A 332 -12.68 15.99 -7.07
CA ARG A 332 -11.41 16.30 -6.40
C ARG A 332 -11.35 15.74 -4.99
N VAL A 333 -10.12 15.53 -4.55
CA VAL A 333 -9.78 15.33 -3.14
C VAL A 333 -9.25 16.64 -2.58
N TYR A 334 -9.75 17.04 -1.43
CA TYR A 334 -9.35 18.26 -0.72
C TYR A 334 -8.61 17.88 0.56
N ALA A 335 -7.44 18.49 0.77
CA ALA A 335 -6.73 18.47 2.04
C ALA A 335 -6.73 19.89 2.63
N VAL A 336 -7.05 19.99 3.92
CA VAL A 336 -7.17 21.26 4.65
C VAL A 336 -6.25 21.23 5.85
N ALA A 337 -5.55 22.34 6.11
CA ALA A 337 -4.63 22.46 7.22
C ALA A 337 -4.71 23.86 7.86
N VAL A 338 -4.31 23.93 9.13
CA VAL A 338 -4.07 25.19 9.83
C VAL A 338 -2.57 25.40 9.93
N ALA A 339 -2.06 26.44 9.28
CA ALA A 339 -0.64 26.78 9.32
C ALA A 339 -0.22 27.29 10.71
N PHE A 340 1.09 27.26 11.03
CA PHE A 340 1.63 27.78 12.29
C PHE A 340 1.20 29.23 12.64
N ASN A 341 0.97 30.07 11.64
CA ASN A 341 0.51 31.45 11.85
C ASN A 341 -1.01 31.56 12.12
N GLY A 342 -1.75 30.45 12.04
CA GLY A 342 -3.19 30.37 12.21
C GLY A 342 -3.99 30.56 10.91
N LEU A 343 -3.33 30.66 9.74
CA LEU A 343 -4.03 30.69 8.47
C LEU A 343 -4.59 29.30 8.15
N THR A 344 -5.88 29.22 7.84
CA THR A 344 -6.49 28.00 7.30
C THR A 344 -6.35 28.00 5.79
N ALA A 345 -5.81 26.92 5.25
CA ALA A 345 -5.58 26.77 3.82
C ALA A 345 -6.06 25.40 3.34
N TYR A 346 -6.37 25.31 2.05
CA TYR A 346 -6.63 24.05 1.37
C TYR A 346 -5.73 23.87 0.16
N THR A 347 -5.50 22.61 -0.18
CA THR A 347 -5.02 22.18 -1.49
C THR A 347 -5.96 21.12 -2.01
N SER A 348 -5.99 20.93 -3.32
CA SER A 348 -6.84 19.93 -3.95
C SER A 348 -6.14 19.32 -5.14
N THR A 349 -6.58 18.13 -5.52
CA THR A 349 -6.12 17.46 -6.73
C THR A 349 -7.21 16.62 -7.37
N THR A 350 -7.11 16.43 -8.68
CA THR A 350 -7.86 15.42 -9.45
C THR A 350 -7.06 14.13 -9.64
N SER A 351 -5.75 14.14 -9.34
CA SER A 351 -4.86 12.97 -9.48
C SER A 351 -3.82 12.79 -8.38
N PRO A 352 -3.34 11.56 -8.10
CA PRO A 352 -2.24 11.35 -7.17
C PRO A 352 -1.00 12.17 -7.56
N GLY A 353 -0.43 12.95 -6.63
CA GLY A 353 0.78 13.76 -6.84
C GLY A 353 0.58 15.12 -7.54
N GLY A 354 -0.57 15.37 -8.17
CA GLY A 354 -0.89 16.60 -8.90
C GLY A 354 -1.47 17.74 -8.04
N TRP A 355 -0.95 17.94 -6.83
CA TRP A 355 -1.53 18.88 -5.87
C TRP A 355 -1.37 20.35 -6.30
N ALA A 356 -2.49 21.08 -6.30
CA ALA A 356 -2.47 22.52 -6.51
C ALA A 356 -1.73 23.25 -5.37
N PRO A 357 -1.15 24.44 -5.59
CA PRO A 357 -0.63 25.25 -4.50
C PRO A 357 -1.67 25.51 -3.40
N TRP A 358 -1.22 25.69 -2.16
CA TRP A 358 -2.12 26.02 -1.05
C TRP A 358 -2.84 27.35 -1.31
N GLN A 359 -4.17 27.33 -1.12
CA GLN A 359 -5.04 28.49 -1.21
C GLN A 359 -5.59 28.81 0.18
N ILE A 360 -5.48 30.08 0.59
CA ILE A 360 -5.98 30.55 1.90
C ILE A 360 -7.51 30.63 1.87
N ILE A 361 -8.16 30.12 2.91
CA ILE A 361 -9.61 30.23 3.12
C ILE A 361 -9.88 31.45 4.00
N GLY A 362 -10.29 32.56 3.39
CA GLY A 362 -10.59 33.81 4.09
C GLY A 362 -10.38 35.03 3.19
N PRO A 363 -10.78 36.24 3.62
CA PRO A 363 -10.50 37.43 2.84
C PRO A 363 -8.99 37.60 2.70
N ALA A 364 -8.53 37.84 1.47
CA ALA A 364 -7.16 38.30 1.23
C ALA A 364 -6.91 39.51 2.13
N VAL A 365 -5.78 39.54 2.83
CA VAL A 365 -5.37 40.66 3.67
C VAL A 365 -5.36 41.90 2.78
N SER A 366 -6.40 42.74 2.86
CA SER A 366 -6.42 43.99 2.10
C SER A 366 -5.45 44.96 2.79
N PRO A 367 -4.50 45.59 2.07
CA PRO A 367 -3.53 46.51 2.66
C PRO A 367 -4.23 47.81 3.07
N GLY A 368 -4.90 47.79 4.23
CA GLY A 368 -5.54 48.95 4.85
C GLY A 368 -4.97 49.23 6.26
N PRO A 369 -5.05 50.48 6.75
CA PRO A 369 -4.36 50.92 7.96
C PRO A 369 -4.90 50.35 9.28
N THR A 370 -6.05 49.68 9.27
CA THR A 370 -6.57 48.90 10.40
C THR A 370 -7.18 47.59 9.88
N PRO A 371 -6.42 46.48 9.86
CA PRO A 371 -6.97 45.18 9.51
C PRO A 371 -7.88 44.71 10.65
N THR A 372 -9.20 44.84 10.49
CA THR A 372 -10.14 43.97 11.21
C THR A 372 -9.78 42.54 10.86
N PRO A 373 -9.50 41.65 11.84
CA PRO A 373 -8.80 40.42 11.55
C PRO A 373 -9.65 39.52 10.65
N ALA A 374 -9.10 39.24 9.48
CA ALA A 374 -9.37 37.99 8.78
C ALA A 374 -9.25 36.86 9.81
N PHE A 375 -10.23 35.97 9.86
CA PHE A 375 -10.26 34.82 10.79
C PHE A 375 -8.88 34.13 10.87
N TYR A 376 -8.37 33.95 12.09
CA TYR A 376 -7.18 33.14 12.37
C TYR A 376 -7.60 31.95 13.23
N ALA A 377 -7.40 30.75 12.72
CA ALA A 377 -7.58 29.52 13.48
C ALA A 377 -6.50 29.38 14.56
N ASP A 378 -6.83 28.68 15.65
CA ASP A 378 -5.85 28.20 16.63
C ASP A 378 -4.95 27.16 15.95
N PRO A 379 -3.64 27.43 15.81
CA PRO A 379 -2.73 26.53 15.12
C PRO A 379 -2.53 25.19 15.84
N ASN A 380 -2.99 25.06 17.10
CA ASN A 380 -2.91 23.85 17.90
C ASN A 380 -4.18 22.99 17.87
N THR A 381 -5.20 23.41 17.11
CA THR A 381 -6.44 22.64 16.96
C THR A 381 -6.63 22.20 15.50
N SER A 382 -6.79 20.88 15.29
CA SER A 382 -7.06 20.32 13.96
C SER A 382 -8.40 20.83 13.41
N PRO A 383 -8.51 21.18 12.12
CA PRO A 383 -9.79 21.46 11.50
C PRO A 383 -10.62 20.18 11.34
N VAL A 384 -11.93 20.32 11.13
CA VAL A 384 -12.83 19.20 10.80
C VAL A 384 -13.47 19.48 9.45
N LEU A 385 -13.28 18.57 8.49
CA LEU A 385 -13.85 18.65 7.14
C LEU A 385 -14.89 17.54 6.96
N VAL A 386 -16.14 17.93 6.73
CA VAL A 386 -17.27 17.00 6.57
C VAL A 386 -17.91 17.24 5.22
N ARG A 387 -18.10 16.17 4.43
CA ARG A 387 -18.93 16.21 3.23
C ARG A 387 -20.38 15.90 3.62
N PHE A 388 -21.32 16.71 3.15
CA PHE A 388 -22.74 16.42 3.25
C PHE A 388 -23.41 16.77 1.91
N GLY A 389 -23.86 15.74 1.20
CA GLY A 389 -24.28 15.86 -0.21
C GLY A 389 -23.14 16.35 -1.11
N ASP A 390 -23.41 17.44 -1.83
CA ASP A 390 -22.47 18.10 -2.76
C ASP A 390 -21.71 19.29 -2.15
N VAL A 391 -21.71 19.39 -0.82
CA VAL A 391 -21.10 20.50 -0.09
C VAL A 391 -20.04 19.96 0.89
N LEU A 392 -18.88 20.61 0.90
CA LEU A 392 -17.87 20.46 1.94
C LEU A 392 -18.09 21.53 3.02
N TYR A 393 -18.25 21.10 4.26
CA TYR A 393 -18.32 21.95 5.45
C TYR A 393 -17.00 21.84 6.20
N LEU A 394 -16.37 22.98 6.44
CA LEU A 394 -15.12 23.10 7.15
C LEU A 394 -15.35 23.87 8.46
N PHE A 395 -14.94 23.24 9.55
CA PHE A 395 -15.00 23.79 10.88
C PHE A 395 -13.59 24.01 11.42
N ALA A 396 -13.39 25.11 12.13
CA ALA A 396 -12.12 25.44 12.78
C ALA A 396 -12.35 26.25 14.05
N ARG A 397 -11.52 26.03 15.07
CA ARG A 397 -11.47 26.86 16.26
C ARG A 397 -10.63 28.10 15.96
N GLY A 398 -11.14 29.29 16.26
CA GLY A 398 -10.41 30.56 16.19
C GLY A 398 -9.45 30.76 17.36
N LYS A 399 -8.48 31.68 17.22
CA LYS A 399 -7.60 32.11 18.32
C LYS A 399 -8.33 32.80 19.48
N ASP A 400 -9.55 33.24 19.22
CA ASP A 400 -10.50 33.79 20.20
C ASP A 400 -11.31 32.69 20.90
N ASP A 401 -10.94 31.42 20.68
CA ASP A 401 -11.58 30.26 21.27
C ASP A 401 -13.06 30.09 20.91
N ASN A 402 -13.48 30.63 19.77
CA ASN A 402 -14.78 30.37 19.19
C ASN A 402 -14.70 29.34 18.06
N LEU A 403 -15.79 28.62 17.83
CA LEU A 403 -15.92 27.73 16.69
C LEU A 403 -16.44 28.50 15.47
N TYR A 404 -15.85 28.26 14.32
CA TYR A 404 -16.23 28.85 13.05
C TYR A 404 -16.55 27.79 12.01
N LEU A 405 -17.40 28.16 11.06
CA LEU A 405 -17.83 27.37 9.92
C LEU A 405 -17.61 28.15 8.62
N THR A 406 -17.17 27.44 7.58
CA THR A 406 -17.22 27.86 6.18
C THR A 406 -17.58 26.65 5.32
N PHE A 407 -18.11 26.88 4.12
CA PHE A 407 -18.48 25.78 3.24
C PHE A 407 -18.20 26.07 1.77
N LYS A 408 -18.13 25.00 0.99
CA LYS A 408 -17.89 25.03 -0.46
C LYS A 408 -18.90 24.13 -1.15
N SER A 409 -19.63 24.66 -2.13
CA SER A 409 -20.55 23.92 -3.00
C SER A 409 -20.03 23.88 -4.43
N GLY A 410 -19.86 22.68 -5.00
CA GLY A 410 -19.34 22.50 -6.36
C GLY A 410 -18.01 23.24 -6.60
N SER A 411 -17.91 23.95 -7.73
CA SER A 411 -16.72 24.73 -8.10
C SER A 411 -16.60 26.08 -7.41
N ASN A 412 -17.58 26.50 -6.59
CA ASN A 412 -17.61 27.83 -5.98
C ASN A 412 -16.47 28.04 -4.97
N ASN A 413 -16.10 29.29 -4.70
CA ASN A 413 -15.17 29.60 -3.60
C ASN A 413 -15.78 29.25 -2.25
N TRP A 414 -14.93 29.05 -1.24
CA TRP A 414 -15.35 28.94 0.15
C TRP A 414 -16.14 30.19 0.58
N THR A 415 -17.32 29.98 1.17
CA THR A 415 -18.25 31.04 1.56
C THR A 415 -18.89 30.71 2.92
N SER A 416 -19.69 31.65 3.44
CA SER A 416 -20.56 31.41 4.60
C SER A 416 -22.02 31.71 4.26
N PHE A 417 -22.93 31.35 5.18
CA PHE A 417 -24.35 31.65 5.04
C PHE A 417 -24.67 33.14 5.29
N LYS A 418 -23.76 33.85 5.96
CA LYS A 418 -23.90 35.28 6.25
C LYS A 418 -23.20 36.08 5.16
N SER A 419 -23.97 36.90 4.45
CA SER A 419 -23.45 37.77 3.39
C SER A 419 -22.26 38.60 3.89
N GLY A 420 -21.18 38.64 3.10
CA GLY A 420 -19.98 39.41 3.40
C GLY A 420 -18.96 38.71 4.31
N LEU A 421 -19.22 37.48 4.77
CA LEU A 421 -18.27 36.70 5.58
C LEU A 421 -17.83 35.43 4.85
N THR A 422 -16.53 35.12 4.89
CA THR A 422 -16.01 33.80 4.49
C THR A 422 -16.15 32.77 5.61
N TRP A 423 -15.95 33.21 6.86
CA TRP A 423 -16.07 32.41 8.07
C TRP A 423 -17.19 32.93 8.95
N GLN A 424 -18.07 32.04 9.36
CA GLN A 424 -19.17 32.34 10.26
C GLN A 424 -18.88 31.79 11.66
N PRO A 425 -18.93 32.61 12.72
CA PRO A 425 -18.87 32.10 14.09
C PRO A 425 -20.15 31.32 14.43
N LEU A 426 -19.97 30.14 15.01
CA LEU A 426 -21.02 29.31 15.61
C LEU A 426 -21.12 29.57 17.12
N THR A 427 -19.99 29.86 17.77
CA THR A 427 -19.96 30.28 19.18
C THR A 427 -19.44 31.70 19.32
N SER A 428 -19.70 32.33 20.47
CA SER A 428 -19.24 33.69 20.77
C SER A 428 -18.78 33.86 22.21
N ASP A 429 -18.68 32.77 22.97
CA ASP A 429 -18.35 32.79 24.40
C ASP A 429 -16.88 32.47 24.71
N GLY A 430 -16.07 32.18 23.69
CA GLY A 430 -14.62 31.98 23.84
C GLY A 430 -14.26 30.77 24.69
N ARG A 431 -15.10 29.73 24.69
CA ARG A 431 -14.96 28.54 25.56
C ARG A 431 -14.50 27.28 24.85
N VAL A 432 -14.34 27.29 23.53
CA VAL A 432 -13.88 26.10 22.82
C VAL A 432 -12.41 25.89 23.15
N ARG A 433 -12.04 24.71 23.65
CA ARG A 433 -10.68 24.31 23.99
C ARG A 433 -10.34 22.97 23.33
N GLY A 434 -9.07 22.80 23.02
CA GLY A 434 -8.54 21.54 22.49
C GLY A 434 -9.27 21.03 21.25
N ARG A 435 -9.39 19.70 21.14
CA ARG A 435 -10.06 19.03 20.04
C ARG A 435 -11.58 19.21 20.12
N PHE A 436 -12.19 19.40 18.97
CA PHE A 436 -13.63 19.34 18.78
C PHE A 436 -13.99 18.28 17.72
N SER A 437 -15.25 17.87 17.69
CA SER A 437 -15.78 16.91 16.73
C SER A 437 -17.16 17.37 16.28
N VAL A 438 -17.47 17.14 15.00
CA VAL A 438 -18.70 17.62 14.36
C VAL A 438 -19.41 16.48 13.64
N ALA A 439 -20.73 16.45 13.72
CA ALA A 439 -21.61 15.58 12.97
C ALA A 439 -22.77 16.38 12.35
N LEU A 440 -23.26 15.98 11.18
CA LEU A 440 -24.34 16.63 10.45
C LEU A 440 -25.52 15.66 10.28
N THR A 441 -26.74 16.08 10.62
CA THR A 441 -27.95 15.23 10.55
C THR A 441 -28.98 15.81 9.58
N ALA A 442 -29.55 14.97 8.70
CA ALA A 442 -30.62 15.36 7.79
C ALA A 442 -32.02 15.14 8.42
N PRO A 443 -33.03 15.99 8.15
CA PRO A 443 -34.42 15.57 8.32
C PRO A 443 -34.73 14.49 7.31
N GLY A 444 -35.25 13.35 7.79
CA GLY A 444 -35.80 12.31 6.94
C GLY A 444 -36.73 12.91 5.88
N ASP A 445 -36.44 12.63 4.62
CA ASP A 445 -37.29 12.71 3.43
C ASP A 445 -37.82 14.08 2.96
N LEU A 446 -37.60 15.19 3.68
CA LEU A 446 -38.27 16.47 3.37
C LEU A 446 -37.38 17.57 2.76
N GLY A 447 -36.24 17.23 2.15
CA GLY A 447 -35.40 18.20 1.42
C GLY A 447 -34.98 19.43 2.24
N GLY A 448 -34.97 19.29 3.58
CA GLY A 448 -34.88 20.39 4.52
C GLY A 448 -33.52 20.47 5.22
N ASN A 449 -33.25 21.67 5.73
CA ASN A 449 -32.16 22.06 6.62
C ASN A 449 -31.62 20.93 7.53
N PHE A 450 -30.30 20.69 7.48
CA PHE A 450 -29.59 19.79 8.40
C PHE A 450 -29.26 20.49 9.72
N ASP A 451 -28.97 19.73 10.77
CA ASP A 451 -28.45 20.28 12.02
C ASP A 451 -26.95 20.00 12.13
N ILE A 452 -26.24 20.94 12.77
CA ILE A 452 -24.82 20.85 13.08
C ILE A 452 -24.69 20.48 14.56
N HIS A 453 -24.10 19.32 14.83
CA HIS A 453 -23.84 18.85 16.17
C HIS A 453 -22.36 18.96 16.48
N VAL A 454 -22.02 19.63 17.57
CA VAL A 454 -20.63 19.88 17.95
C VAL A 454 -20.40 19.44 19.38
N ILE A 455 -19.33 18.69 19.60
CA ILE A 455 -18.79 18.40 20.93
C ILE A 455 -17.35 18.89 21.04
N TYR A 456 -16.99 19.49 22.17
CA TYR A 456 -15.64 20.01 22.41
C TYR A 456 -15.31 20.09 23.90
N ALA A 457 -14.02 20.10 24.22
CA ALA A 457 -13.56 20.40 25.57
C ALA A 457 -13.72 21.90 25.87
N SER A 458 -14.17 22.22 27.07
CA SER A 458 -14.39 23.56 27.60
C SER A 458 -13.55 23.74 28.87
N GLU A 459 -13.73 24.86 29.56
CA GLU A 459 -13.01 25.18 30.79
C GLU A 459 -13.34 24.20 31.93
N ASN A 460 -12.46 24.12 32.94
CA ASN A 460 -12.67 23.36 34.17
C ASN A 460 -12.95 21.86 33.95
N ASN A 461 -12.21 21.20 33.05
CA ASN A 461 -12.41 19.79 32.71
C ASN A 461 -13.88 19.48 32.39
N THR A 462 -14.48 20.30 31.53
CA THR A 462 -15.86 20.10 31.09
C THR A 462 -15.84 19.78 29.60
N VAL A 463 -16.67 18.85 29.16
CA VAL A 463 -17.00 18.68 27.74
C VAL A 463 -18.38 19.29 27.51
N GLU A 464 -18.52 20.09 26.44
CA GLU A 464 -19.78 20.70 26.06
C GLU A 464 -20.28 20.14 24.73
N TYR A 465 -21.59 19.93 24.64
CA TYR A 465 -22.30 19.64 23.41
C TYR A 465 -23.22 20.79 23.04
N ARG A 466 -23.21 21.16 21.76
CA ARG A 466 -24.08 22.18 21.17
C ARG A 466 -24.67 21.70 19.86
N ARG A 467 -25.91 22.13 19.60
CA ARG A 467 -26.63 21.89 18.35
C ARG A 467 -26.96 23.23 17.70
N PHE A 468 -26.67 23.35 16.41
CA PHE A 468 -27.01 24.49 15.58
C PHE A 468 -27.89 24.05 14.41
N ASP A 469 -28.72 24.96 13.88
CA ASP A 469 -29.36 24.75 12.58
C ASP A 469 -28.32 24.87 11.44
N PHE A 470 -28.75 24.57 10.21
CA PHE A 470 -27.89 24.65 9.03
C PHE A 470 -27.26 26.04 8.78
N VAL A 471 -27.88 27.12 9.25
CA VAL A 471 -27.34 28.50 9.15
C VAL A 471 -26.59 28.91 10.41
N GLY A 472 -26.29 27.97 11.32
CA GLY A 472 -25.44 28.18 12.49
C GLY A 472 -26.10 28.88 13.68
N ASN A 473 -27.43 28.95 13.76
CA ASN A 473 -28.11 29.43 14.97
C ASN A 473 -28.24 28.30 15.99
N PRO A 474 -28.01 28.55 17.29
CA PRO A 474 -28.20 27.54 18.33
C PRO A 474 -29.67 27.12 18.44
N VAL A 475 -29.94 25.81 18.44
CA VAL A 475 -31.30 25.22 18.48
C VAL A 475 -31.60 24.45 19.77
N SER A 476 -30.61 24.21 20.63
CA SER A 476 -30.82 23.54 21.93
C SER A 476 -30.02 24.20 23.05
N ALA A 477 -30.39 23.86 24.29
CA ALA A 477 -29.56 24.16 25.45
C ALA A 477 -28.19 23.49 25.33
N ILE A 478 -27.19 24.09 25.97
CA ILE A 478 -25.84 23.56 26.07
C ILE A 478 -25.88 22.40 27.07
N GLU A 479 -25.41 21.23 26.65
CA GLU A 479 -25.23 20.10 27.55
C GLU A 479 -23.77 20.01 27.99
N LYS A 480 -23.55 19.57 29.23
CA LYS A 480 -22.23 19.59 29.87
C LYS A 480 -21.96 18.29 30.60
N TRP A 481 -20.76 17.76 30.41
CA TRP A 481 -20.20 16.68 31.23
C TRP A 481 -19.05 17.26 32.03
N ASN A 482 -19.26 17.44 33.33
CA ASN A 482 -18.21 17.83 34.25
C ASN A 482 -17.25 16.66 34.44
N ASP A 483 -15.99 16.96 34.76
CA ASP A 483 -14.91 15.99 34.92
C ASP A 483 -14.61 15.17 33.63
N ALA A 484 -14.77 15.82 32.48
CA ALA A 484 -14.51 15.28 31.16
C ALA A 484 -13.34 16.00 30.46
N LEU A 485 -12.49 15.22 29.79
CA LEU A 485 -11.26 15.69 29.15
C LEU A 485 -11.44 15.94 27.65
N GLU A 486 -12.16 15.06 26.97
CA GLU A 486 -12.43 15.18 25.54
C GLU A 486 -13.72 14.43 25.19
N GLY A 487 -14.34 14.85 24.09
CA GLY A 487 -15.50 14.21 23.53
C GLY A 487 -15.36 14.08 22.03
N THR A 488 -16.06 13.11 21.46
CA THR A 488 -16.18 12.93 20.02
C THR A 488 -17.60 12.54 19.66
N ILE A 489 -18.01 12.85 18.44
CA ILE A 489 -19.40 12.67 18.02
C ILE A 489 -19.47 11.95 16.67
N GLY A 490 -20.59 11.27 16.44
CA GLY A 490 -20.92 10.62 15.17
C GLY A 490 -22.43 10.55 15.02
N THR A 491 -22.89 10.24 13.81
CA THR A 491 -24.32 10.20 13.48
C THR A 491 -24.60 9.07 12.50
N ASP A 492 -25.84 8.60 12.51
CA ASP A 492 -26.41 7.72 11.49
C ASP A 492 -26.81 8.48 10.20
N GLY A 493 -26.60 9.80 10.16
CA GLY A 493 -27.01 10.68 9.07
C GLY A 493 -28.49 11.08 9.11
N LEU A 494 -29.28 10.48 10.01
CA LEU A 494 -30.71 10.70 10.16
C LEU A 494 -30.99 11.45 11.46
N ASN A 495 -31.53 10.77 12.48
CA ASN A 495 -32.08 11.40 13.67
C ASN A 495 -31.28 11.12 14.94
N GLN A 496 -30.20 10.33 14.85
CA GLN A 496 -29.43 9.96 16.03
C GLN A 496 -28.00 10.48 15.96
N VAL A 497 -27.55 10.94 17.12
CA VAL A 497 -26.21 11.44 17.34
C VAL A 497 -25.66 10.75 18.57
N TRP A 498 -24.46 10.19 18.45
CA TRP A 498 -23.81 9.46 19.52
C TRP A 498 -22.51 10.14 19.89
N MET A 499 -22.28 10.24 21.18
CA MET A 499 -21.10 10.89 21.74
C MET A 499 -20.33 9.88 22.56
N ALA A 500 -19.01 9.85 22.38
CA ALA A 500 -18.10 9.16 23.29
C ALA A 500 -17.29 10.22 24.04
N ILE A 501 -17.32 10.15 25.36
CA ILE A 501 -16.76 11.15 26.28
C ILE A 501 -15.77 10.47 27.21
N ARG A 502 -14.55 10.97 27.24
CA ARG A 502 -13.52 10.50 28.15
C ARG A 502 -13.52 11.34 29.42
N THR A 503 -13.68 10.70 30.58
CA THR A 503 -13.66 11.36 31.89
C THR A 503 -12.30 11.25 32.58
N ASN A 504 -12.05 12.10 33.57
CA ASN A 504 -10.87 11.98 34.44
C ASN A 504 -10.92 10.72 35.32
N GLU A 505 -12.12 10.25 35.67
CA GLU A 505 -12.34 9.00 36.42
C GLU A 505 -12.01 7.71 35.63
N ARG A 506 -11.28 7.80 34.52
CA ARG A 506 -10.91 6.66 33.66
C ARG A 506 -12.13 5.93 33.10
N ARG A 507 -13.21 6.68 32.82
CA ARG A 507 -14.41 6.16 32.16
C ARG A 507 -14.50 6.65 30.72
N LEU A 508 -15.00 5.78 29.88
CA LEU A 508 -15.53 6.12 28.56
C LEU A 508 -17.07 6.11 28.69
N LEU A 509 -17.67 7.29 28.73
CA LEU A 509 -19.12 7.46 28.68
C LEU A 509 -19.56 7.47 27.22
N ILE A 510 -20.60 6.72 26.89
CA ILE A 510 -21.18 6.70 25.57
C ILE A 510 -22.66 7.03 25.70
N GLU A 511 -23.08 8.08 25.01
CA GLU A 511 -24.41 8.65 25.17
C GLU A 511 -25.05 8.92 23.81
N ALA A 512 -26.31 8.50 23.68
CA ALA A 512 -27.14 8.75 22.51
C ALA A 512 -28.00 10.01 22.70
N LYS A 513 -28.12 10.81 21.64
CA LYS A 513 -29.01 11.98 21.54
C LYS A 513 -29.91 11.84 20.34
N GLY A 514 -31.22 11.92 20.58
CA GLY A 514 -32.21 12.03 19.53
C GLY A 514 -32.33 13.46 19.03
N ARG A 515 -32.64 13.63 17.75
CA ARG A 515 -33.06 14.91 17.19
C ARG A 515 -34.41 15.31 17.80
N ILE A 516 -34.43 16.29 18.70
CA ILE A 516 -35.68 16.90 19.15
C ILE A 516 -36.20 17.75 17.98
N GLY A 517 -37.29 17.32 17.34
CA GLY A 517 -37.84 18.00 16.17
C GLY A 517 -38.34 19.41 16.53
N PRO A 518 -38.03 20.45 15.72
CA PRO A 518 -38.43 21.83 16.01
C PRO A 518 -39.94 22.09 15.85
N TYR A 519 -40.69 21.17 15.24
CA TYR A 519 -42.11 21.32 14.92
C TYR A 519 -43.06 20.42 15.72
N PHE A 520 -42.56 19.62 16.67
CA PHE A 520 -43.47 18.83 17.50
C PHE A 520 -43.98 19.70 18.66
N MET A 521 -45.26 20.05 18.51
CA MET A 521 -46.08 20.76 19.49
C MET A 521 -45.85 20.24 20.92
N ASN A 522 -45.76 21.19 21.84
CA ASN A 522 -45.82 21.07 23.30
C ASN A 522 -45.70 19.63 23.88
N PRO A 523 -44.57 19.29 24.55
CA PRO A 523 -44.34 17.99 25.21
C PRO A 523 -45.46 17.53 26.16
N SER A 524 -46.35 18.43 26.59
CA SER A 524 -47.48 18.11 27.46
C SER A 524 -48.61 17.29 26.81
N GLN A 525 -48.65 17.13 25.48
CA GLN A 525 -49.80 16.48 24.81
C GLN A 525 -49.61 15.00 24.44
N TRP A 526 -48.38 14.46 24.49
CA TRP A 526 -48.11 13.04 24.18
C TRP A 526 -47.14 12.42 25.20
N GLY A 527 -47.61 12.25 26.44
CA GLY A 527 -46.82 11.80 27.58
C GLY A 527 -46.29 10.36 27.56
N TRP A 528 -46.22 9.65 26.42
CA TRP A 528 -45.99 8.19 26.45
C TRP A 528 -45.13 7.53 25.34
N ALA A 529 -44.45 8.24 24.43
CA ALA A 529 -43.73 7.53 23.34
C ALA A 529 -42.34 8.01 22.92
N LEU A 530 -41.81 9.13 23.43
CA LEU A 530 -40.40 9.47 23.23
C LEU A 530 -39.69 9.39 24.58
N GLY A 531 -39.36 8.16 24.96
CA GLY A 531 -38.57 7.85 26.14
C GLY A 531 -37.31 8.72 26.19
N SER A 532 -37.03 9.22 27.39
CA SER A 532 -35.81 9.88 27.83
C SER A 532 -34.55 9.48 27.06
N SER A 533 -33.64 10.44 26.88
CA SER A 533 -32.21 10.29 26.54
C SER A 533 -31.49 9.18 27.36
N GLY A 534 -31.80 7.91 27.07
CA GLY A 534 -31.79 6.86 28.09
C GLY A 534 -30.78 5.74 27.89
N SER A 535 -29.98 5.76 26.83
CA SER A 535 -28.83 4.86 26.71
C SER A 535 -27.56 5.65 27.00
N VAL A 536 -27.27 5.80 28.30
CA VAL A 536 -25.91 6.12 28.77
C VAL A 536 -25.28 4.79 29.14
N THR A 537 -24.29 4.36 28.37
CA THR A 537 -23.43 3.26 28.77
C THR A 537 -22.09 3.81 29.20
N SER A 538 -21.54 3.31 30.31
CA SER A 538 -20.19 3.66 30.74
C SER A 538 -19.31 2.42 30.69
N ARG A 539 -18.06 2.62 30.28
CA ARG A 539 -17.02 1.60 30.28
C ARG A 539 -15.86 2.06 31.14
N LEU A 540 -15.34 1.17 31.97
CA LEU A 540 -14.15 1.42 32.80
C LEU A 540 -12.92 0.91 32.04
N ALA A 541 -11.80 1.61 32.17
CA ALA A 541 -10.52 1.06 31.74
C ALA A 541 -10.15 -0.10 32.69
N ASP A 542 -9.64 -1.21 32.13
CA ASP A 542 -9.28 -2.38 32.93
C ASP A 542 -8.12 -2.07 33.90
N GLY A 543 -8.28 -2.52 35.16
CA GLY A 543 -7.25 -2.47 36.20
C GLY A 543 -7.18 -1.16 37.00
N PRO A 544 -6.56 -1.18 38.19
CA PRO A 544 -6.49 -0.04 39.12
C PRO A 544 -5.58 1.11 38.65
N GLN A 545 -4.88 0.95 37.53
CA GLN A 545 -4.11 2.01 36.86
C GLN A 545 -4.52 2.23 35.40
N GLY A 546 -5.57 1.54 34.94
CA GLY A 546 -6.09 1.70 33.58
C GLY A 546 -6.58 3.12 33.35
N ALA A 547 -6.17 3.74 32.24
CA ALA A 547 -6.69 5.03 31.82
C ALA A 547 -6.92 5.04 30.30
N PHE A 548 -8.04 5.63 29.88
CA PHE A 548 -8.25 5.96 28.47
C PHE A 548 -7.33 7.14 28.09
N PHE A 549 -6.54 7.00 27.03
CA PHE A 549 -5.59 8.02 26.60
C PHE A 549 -6.05 8.84 25.39
N ASP A 550 -6.72 8.20 24.43
CA ASP A 550 -7.24 8.81 23.22
C ASP A 550 -8.52 8.08 22.82
N ILE A 551 -9.45 8.80 22.21
CA ILE A 551 -10.64 8.26 21.56
C ILE A 551 -10.66 8.67 20.09
N SER A 552 -10.97 7.76 19.18
CA SER A 552 -11.16 8.06 17.75
C SER A 552 -12.39 8.93 17.55
N ASN A 553 -12.76 9.20 16.30
CA ASN A 553 -14.13 9.60 15.97
C ASN A 553 -15.14 8.45 16.18
N VAL A 554 -16.42 8.79 16.29
CA VAL A 554 -17.52 7.82 16.33
C VAL A 554 -18.07 7.67 14.92
N VAL A 555 -18.20 6.42 14.46
CA VAL A 555 -18.68 6.12 13.11
C VAL A 555 -19.86 5.18 13.19
N PHE A 556 -20.90 5.48 12.42
CA PHE A 556 -22.06 4.61 12.32
C PHE A 556 -21.90 3.60 11.19
N PHE A 557 -22.11 2.32 11.49
CA PHE A 557 -21.96 1.24 10.52
C PHE A 557 -22.82 0.03 10.92
N ALA A 558 -23.56 -0.53 9.97
CA ALA A 558 -24.37 -1.74 10.14
C ALA A 558 -25.25 -1.75 11.41
N GLY A 559 -26.01 -0.66 11.62
CA GLY A 559 -26.93 -0.55 12.76
C GLY A 559 -26.23 -0.38 14.11
N ALA A 560 -24.94 -0.06 14.14
CA ALA A 560 -24.18 0.18 15.37
C ALA A 560 -23.28 1.40 15.27
N PHE A 561 -23.06 2.06 16.40
CA PHE A 561 -22.04 3.09 16.57
C PHE A 561 -20.75 2.45 17.02
N HIS A 562 -19.65 2.83 16.36
CA HIS A 562 -18.33 2.29 16.58
C HIS A 562 -17.38 3.37 17.04
N VAL A 563 -16.55 3.04 18.02
CA VAL A 563 -15.47 3.90 18.49
C VAL A 563 -14.26 3.05 18.83
N ALA A 564 -13.07 3.55 18.47
CA ALA A 564 -11.80 3.00 18.87
C ALA A 564 -11.19 3.90 19.94
N TYR A 565 -10.43 3.30 20.85
CA TYR A 565 -9.84 4.03 21.96
C TYR A 565 -8.56 3.33 22.42
N SER A 566 -7.59 4.12 22.90
CA SER A 566 -6.35 3.60 23.44
C SER A 566 -6.43 3.52 24.97
N ILE A 567 -6.14 2.35 25.53
CA ILE A 567 -6.01 2.13 26.97
C ILE A 567 -4.52 2.14 27.32
N LYS A 568 -4.16 2.81 28.42
CA LYS A 568 -2.87 2.72 29.09
C LYS A 568 -3.04 1.92 30.38
N TYR A 569 -2.23 0.88 30.58
CA TYR A 569 -2.22 0.04 31.77
C TYR A 569 -0.79 -0.40 32.09
N LEU A 570 -0.51 -0.91 33.30
CA LEU A 570 0.81 -1.46 33.61
C LEU A 570 0.99 -2.81 32.91
N CYS A 571 2.09 -2.97 32.16
CA CYS A 571 2.43 -4.25 31.51
C CYS A 571 2.65 -5.36 32.55
N ASP A 572 3.33 -5.00 33.65
CA ASP A 572 3.61 -5.83 34.79
C ASP A 572 3.77 -4.94 36.04
N ASP A 573 3.49 -5.51 37.21
CA ASP A 573 3.56 -4.78 38.49
C ASP A 573 5.01 -4.49 38.95
N VAL A 574 6.00 -5.10 38.30
CA VAL A 574 7.39 -5.14 38.78
C VAL A 574 8.25 -4.03 38.15
N SER A 575 8.09 -3.79 36.85
CA SER A 575 8.90 -2.86 36.07
C SER A 575 8.33 -1.44 36.06
N GLY A 576 7.07 -1.26 36.46
CA GLY A 576 6.36 0.01 36.35
C GLY A 576 6.17 0.49 34.90
N ARG A 577 6.42 -0.38 33.91
CA ARG A 577 6.26 -0.03 32.49
C ARG A 577 4.79 -0.04 32.12
N TYR A 578 4.40 0.96 31.33
CA TYR A 578 3.05 1.02 30.79
C TYR A 578 2.97 0.34 29.43
N CYS A 579 1.90 -0.42 29.22
CA CYS A 579 1.49 -0.99 27.95
C CYS A 579 0.34 -0.16 27.38
N HIS A 580 0.23 -0.19 26.06
CA HIS A 580 -0.88 0.43 25.34
C HIS A 580 -1.63 -0.62 24.55
N THR A 581 -2.95 -0.63 24.72
CA THR A 581 -3.84 -1.42 23.89
C THR A 581 -4.74 -0.49 23.13
N LEU A 582 -4.81 -0.68 21.82
CA LEU A 582 -5.83 -0.07 20.98
C LEU A 582 -7.01 -1.03 20.94
N ALA A 583 -8.16 -0.57 21.42
CA ALA A 583 -9.38 -1.34 21.51
C ALA A 583 -10.50 -0.70 20.69
N HIS A 584 -11.48 -1.52 20.33
CA HIS A 584 -12.67 -1.14 19.60
C HIS A 584 -13.91 -1.59 20.38
N THR A 585 -14.95 -0.76 20.34
CA THR A 585 -16.29 -1.13 20.82
C THR A 585 -17.35 -0.81 19.78
N ARG A 586 -18.48 -1.51 19.86
CA ARG A 586 -19.71 -1.17 19.15
C ARG A 586 -20.86 -1.04 20.13
N ILE A 587 -21.85 -0.21 19.78
CA ILE A 587 -23.15 -0.18 20.45
C ILE A 587 -24.24 -0.23 19.40
N ARG A 588 -25.10 -1.23 19.50
CA ARG A 588 -26.18 -1.46 18.54
C ARG A 588 -27.36 -0.54 18.82
N LEU A 589 -27.98 -0.03 17.76
CA LEU A 589 -29.21 0.74 17.87
C LEU A 589 -30.34 -0.08 18.49
N GLY A 590 -31.08 0.54 19.42
CA GLY A 590 -32.26 -0.07 20.05
C GLY A 590 -31.99 -1.30 20.91
N GLN A 591 -30.71 -1.64 21.15
CA GLN A 591 -30.31 -2.80 21.96
C GLN A 591 -29.50 -2.33 23.17
N PRO A 592 -29.58 -3.03 24.31
CA PRO A 592 -28.63 -2.84 25.40
C PRO A 592 -27.18 -3.03 24.91
N ASP A 593 -26.23 -2.35 25.54
CA ASP A 593 -24.81 -2.61 25.28
C ASP A 593 -24.50 -4.10 25.54
N ASP A 594 -24.02 -4.81 24.51
CA ASP A 594 -23.66 -6.23 24.57
C ASP A 594 -22.28 -6.44 25.22
N GLY A 595 -21.63 -5.36 25.68
CA GLY A 595 -20.30 -5.39 26.26
C GLY A 595 -19.20 -5.69 25.23
N TYR A 596 -19.50 -5.57 23.94
CA TYR A 596 -18.55 -5.92 22.88
C TYR A 596 -17.30 -5.05 22.98
N VAL A 597 -16.17 -5.69 23.28
CA VAL A 597 -14.83 -5.08 23.23
C VAL A 597 -13.97 -5.97 22.37
N ARG A 598 -13.14 -5.35 21.54
CA ARG A 598 -12.16 -6.06 20.74
C ARG A 598 -10.81 -5.38 20.76
N PHE A 599 -9.78 -6.13 21.12
CA PHE A 599 -8.41 -5.65 21.05
C PHE A 599 -7.90 -5.70 19.61
N ILE A 600 -7.36 -4.57 19.16
CA ILE A 600 -6.88 -4.35 17.80
C ILE A 600 -5.38 -4.56 17.74
N ALA A 601 -4.67 -3.91 18.66
CA ALA A 601 -3.24 -4.00 18.76
C ALA A 601 -2.78 -3.76 20.19
N ASP A 602 -1.76 -4.51 20.60
CA ASP A 602 -1.10 -4.39 21.89
C ASP A 602 0.35 -3.98 21.65
N TYR A 603 0.78 -2.98 22.41
CA TYR A 603 2.12 -2.42 22.33
C TYR A 603 2.75 -2.44 23.71
N THR A 604 3.98 -2.94 23.77
CA THR A 604 4.91 -2.69 24.86
C THR A 604 5.80 -1.52 24.45
N PRO A 605 5.42 -0.26 24.75
CA PRO A 605 6.17 0.90 24.29
C PRO A 605 7.55 1.00 24.95
N GLN A 606 8.50 1.58 24.21
CA GLN A 606 9.63 2.32 24.77
C GLN A 606 9.32 3.82 24.61
N GLY A 607 8.62 4.44 25.58
CA GLY A 607 8.39 5.91 25.63
C GLY A 607 6.95 6.38 25.89
N ASP A 608 6.76 7.71 25.91
CA ASP A 608 5.48 8.41 26.20
C ASP A 608 4.56 8.58 24.98
N ASN A 609 4.89 7.95 23.85
CA ASN A 609 4.07 8.06 22.65
C ASN A 609 2.91 7.08 22.68
N HIS A 610 1.71 7.62 22.66
CA HIS A 610 0.48 6.83 22.71
C HIS A 610 -0.08 6.56 21.31
N PRO A 611 -0.69 5.39 21.08
CA PRO A 611 -1.45 5.16 19.85
C PRO A 611 -2.57 6.17 19.72
N ARG A 612 -2.78 6.70 18.52
CA ARG A 612 -3.91 7.57 18.19
C ARG A 612 -4.54 7.09 16.91
N ALA A 613 -5.86 6.94 16.92
CA ALA A 613 -6.59 6.27 15.85
C ALA A 613 -7.68 7.16 15.24
N GLU A 614 -7.90 6.98 13.95
CA GLU A 614 -9.03 7.50 13.21
C GLU A 614 -9.80 6.35 12.59
N LEU A 615 -11.12 6.41 12.68
CA LEU A 615 -12.04 5.44 12.11
C LEU A 615 -12.77 6.06 10.92
N ILE A 616 -13.06 5.24 9.91
CA ILE A 616 -13.94 5.63 8.82
C ILE A 616 -14.68 4.40 8.32
N VAL A 617 -15.88 4.61 7.79
CA VAL A 617 -16.55 3.59 6.99
C VAL A 617 -16.10 3.77 5.56
N TYR A 618 -15.53 2.72 5.00
CA TYR A 618 -15.09 2.70 3.62
C TYR A 618 -15.53 1.40 2.96
N ARG A 619 -16.42 1.53 1.96
CA ARG A 619 -17.02 0.43 1.20
C ARG A 619 -17.57 -0.69 2.10
N ASN A 620 -18.43 -0.33 3.06
CA ASN A 620 -19.00 -1.27 4.04
C ASN A 620 -17.99 -2.04 4.88
N LYS A 621 -16.83 -1.45 5.12
CA LYS A 621 -15.87 -1.96 6.09
C LYS A 621 -15.57 -0.84 7.06
N LEU A 622 -15.44 -1.17 8.33
CA LEU A 622 -14.84 -0.25 9.27
C LEU A 622 -13.33 -0.31 9.03
N VAL A 623 -12.75 0.83 8.67
CA VAL A 623 -11.32 0.98 8.49
C VAL A 623 -10.79 1.90 9.56
N MET A 624 -9.68 1.51 10.14
CA MET A 624 -8.95 2.31 11.10
C MET A 624 -7.56 2.59 10.55
N ALA A 625 -7.12 3.84 10.64
CA ALA A 625 -5.71 4.18 10.57
C ALA A 625 -5.26 4.67 11.94
N TYR A 626 -4.07 4.29 12.35
CA TYR A 626 -3.57 4.68 13.65
C TYR A 626 -2.06 4.79 13.63
N LYS A 627 -1.54 5.71 14.44
CA LYS A 627 -0.10 5.73 14.72
C LYS A 627 0.22 4.74 15.83
N ASP A 628 1.32 4.01 15.70
CA ASP A 628 1.87 3.23 16.81
C ASP A 628 2.74 4.11 17.74
N PRO A 629 3.26 3.58 18.87
CA PRO A 629 4.15 4.33 19.76
C PRO A 629 5.46 4.81 19.10
N GLN A 630 5.90 4.17 18.02
CA GLN A 630 7.06 4.58 17.23
C GLN A 630 6.71 5.72 16.24
N GLY A 631 5.43 6.06 16.12
CA GLY A 631 4.90 7.08 15.23
C GLY A 631 4.55 6.56 13.84
N TYR A 632 4.79 5.28 13.53
CA TYR A 632 4.47 4.72 12.22
C TYR A 632 2.97 4.59 12.05
N VAL A 633 2.47 4.86 10.84
CA VAL A 633 1.06 4.67 10.53
C VAL A 633 0.81 3.24 10.11
N ARG A 634 -0.14 2.64 10.82
CA ARG A 634 -0.69 1.31 10.58
C ARG A 634 -2.16 1.43 10.25
N TYR A 635 -2.72 0.34 9.76
CA TYR A 635 -4.15 0.22 9.53
C TYR A 635 -4.70 -1.02 10.20
N ALA A 636 -6.02 -1.04 10.37
CA ALA A 636 -6.78 -2.25 10.64
C ALA A 636 -8.09 -2.18 9.85
N ARG A 637 -8.51 -3.32 9.31
CA ARG A 637 -9.79 -3.47 8.62
C ARG A 637 -10.69 -4.46 9.36
N TRP A 638 -11.99 -4.14 9.43
CA TRP A 638 -13.02 -5.03 9.94
C TRP A 638 -14.09 -5.35 8.89
N ASP A 639 -14.40 -6.64 8.79
CA ASP A 639 -15.50 -7.21 8.02
C ASP A 639 -16.67 -7.64 8.93
N ASN A 640 -17.88 -7.14 8.65
CA ASN A 640 -19.08 -7.54 9.40
C ASN A 640 -19.65 -8.90 9.01
N ALA A 641 -19.25 -9.45 7.86
CA ALA A 641 -19.78 -10.73 7.40
C ALA A 641 -19.19 -11.94 8.16
N ASP A 642 -18.07 -11.79 8.88
CA ASP A 642 -17.61 -12.80 9.83
C ASP A 642 -17.14 -12.17 11.15
N PRO A 643 -17.99 -12.18 12.21
CA PRO A 643 -17.61 -11.63 13.51
C PRO A 643 -16.49 -12.43 14.21
N THR A 644 -16.12 -13.60 13.69
CA THR A 644 -15.11 -14.49 14.29
C THR A 644 -13.69 -14.30 13.74
N THR A 645 -13.51 -13.81 12.50
CA THR A 645 -12.19 -13.57 11.87
C THR A 645 -12.03 -12.16 11.27
N PRO A 646 -11.95 -11.12 12.10
CA PRO A 646 -12.26 -9.75 11.71
C PRO A 646 -11.04 -8.82 11.63
N TRP A 647 -9.83 -9.34 11.42
CA TRP A 647 -8.63 -8.51 11.29
C TRP A 647 -7.85 -8.84 10.02
N ILE A 648 -7.63 -7.81 9.21
CA ILE A 648 -6.57 -7.79 8.22
C ILE A 648 -5.74 -6.53 8.44
N GLY A 649 -4.43 -6.72 8.57
CA GLY A 649 -3.43 -5.67 8.71
C GLY A 649 -3.12 -5.30 10.16
N LYS A 650 -1.85 -5.48 10.55
CA LYS A 650 -1.13 -4.65 11.54
C LYS A 650 0.08 -3.99 10.90
N GLU A 651 0.13 -4.04 9.57
CA GLU A 651 1.30 -3.69 8.79
C GLU A 651 1.49 -2.18 8.76
N ILE A 652 2.75 -1.79 8.59
CA ILE A 652 3.14 -0.40 8.43
C ILE A 652 2.75 0.02 7.02
N VAL A 653 1.83 0.98 6.90
CA VAL A 653 1.47 1.62 5.62
C VAL A 653 2.21 2.94 5.45
N ALA A 654 2.78 3.47 6.53
CA ALA A 654 3.68 4.62 6.49
C ALA A 654 4.90 4.41 7.37
N TRP A 655 6.07 4.44 6.73
CA TRP A 655 7.36 4.59 7.42
C TRP A 655 7.61 6.04 7.89
N ALA A 656 6.75 6.97 7.49
CA ALA A 656 6.71 8.32 8.04
C ALA A 656 6.18 8.28 9.47
N SER A 657 7.03 8.69 10.41
CA SER A 657 6.63 8.84 11.80
C SER A 657 5.81 10.11 11.94
N THR A 658 4.58 10.01 12.44
CA THR A 658 3.75 11.17 12.75
C THR A 658 3.55 11.30 14.27
N PRO A 659 3.65 12.51 14.84
CA PRO A 659 3.29 12.73 16.23
C PRO A 659 1.77 12.87 16.41
N GLN A 660 1.03 13.05 15.30
CA GLN A 660 -0.40 13.36 15.29
C GLN A 660 -1.23 12.21 14.70
N ARG A 661 -2.56 12.32 14.81
CA ARG A 661 -3.48 11.33 14.26
C ARG A 661 -3.43 11.37 12.72
N PRO A 662 -3.37 10.23 12.02
CA PRO A 662 -3.59 10.19 10.58
C PRO A 662 -5.01 10.62 10.26
N ALA A 663 -5.19 11.61 9.39
CA ALA A 663 -6.50 12.03 8.93
C ALA A 663 -6.96 11.12 7.79
N LEU A 664 -8.20 10.64 7.84
CA LEU A 664 -8.80 9.77 6.83
C LEU A 664 -9.92 10.49 6.08
N GLY A 665 -10.02 10.20 4.79
CA GLY A 665 -11.08 10.73 3.94
C GLY A 665 -11.42 9.75 2.84
N VAL A 666 -12.67 9.78 2.38
CA VAL A 666 -13.13 8.92 1.29
C VAL A 666 -13.64 9.78 0.14
N LEU A 667 -13.42 9.30 -1.09
CA LEU A 667 -14.13 9.79 -2.28
C LEU A 667 -14.85 8.61 -2.89
N ASN A 668 -16.14 8.46 -2.57
CA ASN A 668 -17.01 7.49 -3.23
C ASN A 668 -17.75 8.22 -4.36
N ARG A 669 -17.42 7.87 -5.59
CA ARG A 669 -18.08 8.35 -6.81
C ARG A 669 -18.16 7.19 -7.79
N ARG A 670 -19.33 6.57 -7.95
CA ARG A 670 -19.66 5.81 -9.17
C ARG A 670 -21.13 6.01 -9.52
N PRO A 671 -21.38 6.62 -10.68
CA PRO A 671 -22.04 5.83 -11.72
C PRO A 671 -21.51 6.13 -13.13
N PHE A 672 -21.28 5.05 -13.90
CA PHE A 672 -21.02 5.01 -15.34
C PHE A 672 -20.07 6.09 -15.89
N LEU A 673 -18.80 6.08 -15.46
CA LEU A 673 -17.78 6.67 -16.32
C LEU A 673 -17.86 5.94 -17.65
N SER A 674 -18.16 6.67 -18.73
CA SER A 674 -18.08 6.11 -20.08
C SER A 674 -16.68 5.49 -20.23
N GLY A 675 -16.57 4.32 -20.88
CA GLY A 675 -15.35 3.47 -20.90
C GLY A 675 -14.02 4.12 -21.29
N ASN A 676 -14.00 5.41 -21.61
CA ASN A 676 -12.83 6.20 -21.96
C ASN A 676 -12.20 6.99 -20.78
N ASP A 677 -12.88 7.14 -19.62
CA ASP A 677 -12.37 7.98 -18.51
C ASP A 677 -11.47 7.25 -17.49
N TYR A 678 -11.16 5.97 -17.74
CA TYR A 678 -10.27 5.14 -16.91
C TYR A 678 -8.77 5.44 -17.10
N GLY A 679 -8.43 6.57 -17.74
CA GLY A 679 -7.05 6.97 -18.06
C GLY A 679 -6.29 7.57 -16.86
N THR A 680 -5.52 6.74 -16.15
CA THR A 680 -4.35 7.06 -15.27
C THR A 680 -4.47 8.06 -14.12
N ALA A 681 -5.49 8.91 -14.03
CA ALA A 681 -5.43 10.08 -13.16
C ALA A 681 -6.60 10.21 -12.18
N ASN A 682 -7.72 9.53 -12.36
CA ASN A 682 -8.92 9.81 -11.56
C ASN A 682 -8.93 9.03 -10.24
N PHE A 683 -9.36 9.74 -9.18
CA PHE A 683 -9.70 9.17 -7.89
C PHE A 683 -11.13 8.61 -7.96
N ASP A 684 -11.29 7.30 -7.93
CA ASP A 684 -12.62 6.68 -7.92
C ASP A 684 -12.74 5.66 -6.81
N ASN A 685 -13.61 5.97 -5.84
CA ASN A 685 -13.89 5.12 -4.69
C ASN A 685 -12.67 4.86 -3.83
N ASP A 686 -11.80 5.84 -3.62
CA ASP A 686 -10.55 5.67 -2.88
C ASP A 686 -10.68 6.11 -1.41
N LEU A 687 -9.90 5.45 -0.56
CA LEU A 687 -9.62 5.84 0.82
C LEU A 687 -8.29 6.60 0.83
N PHE A 688 -8.27 7.77 1.42
CA PHE A 688 -7.10 8.63 1.51
C PHE A 688 -6.64 8.78 2.95
N ALA A 689 -5.34 9.01 3.09
CA ALA A 689 -4.77 9.39 4.36
C ALA A 689 -3.87 10.62 4.19
N VAL A 690 -3.93 11.54 5.16
CA VAL A 690 -2.98 12.64 5.30
C VAL A 690 -2.36 12.59 6.68
N ILE A 691 -1.04 12.76 6.76
CA ILE A 691 -0.29 12.77 8.01
C ILE A 691 0.60 14.00 8.09
N ASN A 692 1.03 14.31 9.30
CA ASN A 692 2.02 15.31 9.61
C ASN A 692 3.34 14.60 9.97
N ASP A 693 4.39 14.73 9.16
CA ASP A 693 5.67 14.02 9.39
C ASP A 693 6.57 14.80 10.35
N SER A 694 6.84 14.21 11.52
CA SER A 694 7.68 14.84 12.55
C SER A 694 9.13 15.01 12.11
N ARG A 695 9.64 14.17 11.20
CA ARG A 695 11.04 14.22 10.76
C ARG A 695 11.32 15.39 9.81
N ASN A 696 10.25 15.93 9.22
CA ASN A 696 10.31 16.92 8.16
C ASN A 696 9.65 18.24 8.56
N ASN A 697 9.89 18.70 9.80
CA ASN A 697 9.36 19.97 10.35
C ASN A 697 7.84 20.13 10.26
N GLY A 698 7.12 19.01 10.30
CA GLY A 698 5.67 18.98 10.23
C GLY A 698 5.08 19.22 8.85
N LEU A 699 5.82 18.91 7.79
CA LEU A 699 5.29 18.81 6.44
C LEU A 699 4.17 17.78 6.36
N LEU A 700 3.15 18.10 5.57
CA LEU A 700 2.03 17.20 5.34
C LEU A 700 2.33 16.24 4.19
N TRP A 701 1.94 15.00 4.38
CA TRP A 701 2.08 13.95 3.38
C TRP A 701 0.73 13.31 3.11
N PHE A 702 0.48 12.99 1.85
CA PHE A 702 -0.74 12.36 1.38
C PHE A 702 -0.45 11.02 0.74
N THR A 703 -1.35 10.06 0.92
CA THR A 703 -1.35 8.82 0.16
C THR A 703 -2.77 8.37 -0.20
N ASN A 704 -2.89 7.67 -1.33
CA ASN A 704 -4.06 6.84 -1.62
C ASN A 704 -3.94 5.57 -0.76
N PHE A 705 -4.56 5.63 0.41
CA PHE A 705 -4.52 4.59 1.43
C PHE A 705 -5.19 3.31 0.97
N SER A 706 -6.22 3.37 0.11
CA SER A 706 -6.78 2.17 -0.52
C SER A 706 -5.76 1.43 -1.37
N ARG A 707 -4.96 2.12 -2.20
CA ARG A 707 -3.86 1.46 -2.91
C ARG A 707 -2.84 0.86 -1.94
N GLY A 708 -2.45 1.61 -0.92
CA GLY A 708 -1.54 1.16 0.13
C GLY A 708 -1.99 -0.12 0.85
N ILE A 709 -3.30 -0.26 1.07
CA ILE A 709 -3.88 -1.45 1.71
C ILE A 709 -4.09 -2.59 0.71
N PHE A 710 -4.55 -2.29 -0.50
CA PHE A 710 -5.01 -3.33 -1.44
C PHE A 710 -3.88 -3.97 -2.21
N VAL A 711 -2.86 -3.20 -2.58
CA VAL A 711 -1.73 -3.70 -3.37
C VAL A 711 -1.05 -4.88 -2.67
N PRO A 712 -0.65 -4.80 -1.38
CA PRO A 712 -0.08 -5.97 -0.70
C PRO A 712 -1.03 -7.18 -0.66
N GLN A 713 -2.35 -6.95 -0.58
CA GLN A 713 -3.33 -8.04 -0.60
C GLN A 713 -3.49 -8.66 -1.98
N ILE A 714 -3.41 -7.85 -3.04
CA ILE A 714 -3.40 -8.33 -4.42
C ILE A 714 -2.11 -9.11 -4.67
N ASP A 715 -0.95 -8.57 -4.31
CA ASP A 715 0.37 -9.20 -4.44
C ASP A 715 0.50 -10.49 -3.62
N ALA A 716 -0.35 -10.69 -2.60
CA ALA A 716 -0.43 -11.94 -1.85
C ALA A 716 -1.42 -12.96 -2.45
N GLN A 717 -2.37 -12.51 -3.27
CA GLN A 717 -3.51 -13.33 -3.73
C GLN A 717 -3.56 -13.51 -5.25
N PHE A 718 -2.87 -12.68 -6.04
CA PHE A 718 -2.90 -12.66 -7.49
C PHE A 718 -1.52 -12.43 -8.09
N ALA A 719 -1.27 -13.04 -9.24
CA ALA A 719 -0.19 -12.71 -10.16
C ALA A 719 -0.82 -12.15 -11.45
N LEU A 720 -0.28 -11.07 -11.98
CA LEU A 720 -0.70 -10.58 -13.30
C LEU A 720 0.44 -10.72 -14.26
N TYR A 721 0.11 -10.93 -15.53
CA TYR A 721 1.11 -10.95 -16.58
C TYR A 721 0.77 -9.88 -17.61
N ASN A 722 1.78 -9.22 -18.17
CA ASN A 722 1.61 -8.45 -19.38
C ASN A 722 1.48 -9.41 -20.55
N SER A 723 0.40 -9.25 -21.31
CA SER A 723 0.36 -9.81 -22.66
C SER A 723 1.42 -9.06 -23.45
N ASN A 724 2.47 -9.71 -23.95
CA ASN A 724 3.55 -9.09 -24.73
C ASN A 724 3.10 -8.58 -26.12
N SER A 725 1.84 -8.14 -26.25
CA SER A 725 1.20 -7.63 -27.47
C SER A 725 1.15 -6.09 -27.52
N ASP A 726 1.85 -5.44 -26.59
CA ASP A 726 1.82 -4.01 -26.27
C ASP A 726 2.23 -3.10 -27.46
N GLY A 727 2.84 -3.67 -28.49
CA GLY A 727 3.32 -2.94 -29.67
C GLY A 727 2.39 -3.07 -30.87
N MET A 728 1.27 -2.34 -30.89
CA MET A 728 0.46 -1.85 -32.04
C MET A 728 0.29 -2.70 -33.32
N ASN A 729 0.62 -3.98 -33.33
CA ASN A 729 0.40 -4.88 -34.43
C ASN A 729 -0.08 -6.21 -33.84
N PRO A 730 -1.38 -6.54 -33.97
CA PRO A 730 -1.91 -7.79 -33.46
C PRO A 730 -1.32 -8.92 -34.30
N VAL A 731 -0.13 -9.39 -33.93
CA VAL A 731 0.43 -10.60 -34.51
C VAL A 731 -0.34 -11.76 -33.90
N CYS A 732 -1.49 -12.08 -34.48
CA CYS A 732 -2.07 -13.42 -34.37
C CYS A 732 -1.09 -14.39 -35.04
N ARG A 733 -0.02 -14.78 -34.33
CA ARG A 733 0.77 -15.92 -34.77
C ARG A 733 0.01 -17.18 -34.37
N ASP A 734 0.09 -18.15 -35.27
CA ASP A 734 -0.32 -19.53 -35.10
C ASP A 734 -0.08 -20.02 -33.65
N GLN A 735 -1.05 -20.74 -33.06
CA GLN A 735 -1.01 -21.30 -31.70
C GLN A 735 0.24 -22.19 -31.44
N ASN A 736 1.00 -22.50 -32.49
CA ASN A 736 2.28 -23.18 -32.46
C ASN A 736 3.47 -22.32 -32.00
N ASP A 737 3.32 -21.00 -31.79
CA ASP A 737 4.38 -20.11 -31.28
C ASP A 737 4.00 -19.58 -29.87
N PRO A 738 4.35 -20.32 -28.80
CA PRO A 738 3.93 -19.99 -27.44
C PRO A 738 4.66 -18.74 -26.94
N PHE A 739 4.05 -17.57 -27.14
CA PHE A 739 4.50 -16.36 -26.48
C PHE A 739 4.05 -16.38 -25.02
N ALA A 740 4.96 -16.74 -24.12
CA ALA A 740 4.68 -16.71 -22.68
C ALA A 740 4.40 -15.25 -22.27
N PRO A 741 3.25 -14.95 -21.64
CA PRO A 741 3.01 -13.63 -21.08
C PRO A 741 4.07 -13.34 -20.00
N THR A 742 4.52 -12.10 -19.87
CA THR A 742 5.59 -11.73 -18.92
C THR A 742 4.96 -11.40 -17.58
N LEU A 743 5.40 -12.03 -16.48
CA LEU A 743 4.89 -11.68 -15.15
C LEU A 743 5.09 -10.18 -14.92
N VAL A 744 4.04 -9.49 -14.47
CA VAL A 744 4.16 -8.16 -13.89
C VAL A 744 4.87 -8.35 -12.57
N SER A 745 6.20 -8.30 -12.63
CA SER A 745 7.11 -8.65 -11.53
C SER A 745 6.92 -7.78 -10.29
N ASN A 746 6.24 -6.64 -10.44
CA ASN A 746 5.87 -5.80 -9.33
C ASN A 746 4.53 -5.10 -9.56
N LEU A 747 3.45 -5.76 -9.15
CA LEU A 747 2.11 -5.20 -9.12
C LEU A 747 2.04 -3.90 -8.29
N SER A 748 2.79 -3.82 -7.19
CA SER A 748 2.91 -2.59 -6.42
C SER A 748 3.53 -1.40 -7.16
N GLN A 749 4.11 -1.61 -8.35
CA GLN A 749 4.70 -0.59 -9.22
C GLN A 749 3.94 -0.35 -10.52
N ASP A 750 2.79 -0.98 -10.69
CA ASP A 750 2.14 -0.98 -11.98
C ASP A 750 1.31 0.29 -12.24
N GLY A 751 0.82 0.94 -11.19
CA GLY A 751 0.13 2.24 -11.25
C GLY A 751 -1.18 2.25 -12.05
N ARG A 752 -1.56 1.11 -12.64
CA ARG A 752 -2.72 0.95 -13.51
C ARG A 752 -4.01 0.94 -12.66
N PRO A 753 -5.06 1.64 -13.10
CA PRO A 753 -6.39 1.60 -12.47
C PRO A 753 -6.94 0.18 -12.29
N PHE A 754 -6.60 -0.72 -13.21
CA PHE A 754 -6.91 -2.15 -13.17
C PHE A 754 -6.63 -2.80 -11.79
N LEU A 755 -5.51 -2.48 -11.15
CA LEU A 755 -5.19 -3.01 -9.82
C LEU A 755 -6.13 -2.49 -8.74
N THR A 756 -6.56 -1.24 -8.86
CA THR A 756 -7.52 -0.67 -7.91
C THR A 756 -8.89 -1.34 -8.05
N GLU A 757 -9.25 -1.83 -9.25
CA GLU A 757 -10.49 -2.56 -9.50
C GLU A 757 -10.45 -4.01 -9.01
N LEU A 758 -9.32 -4.71 -9.19
CA LEU A 758 -9.11 -6.00 -8.53
C LEU A 758 -9.16 -5.85 -7.00
N GLY A 759 -8.48 -4.83 -6.47
CA GLY A 759 -8.55 -4.46 -5.06
C GLY A 759 -9.97 -4.15 -4.60
N TYR A 760 -10.77 -3.48 -5.43
CA TYR A 760 -12.19 -3.27 -5.17
C TYR A 760 -12.93 -4.58 -4.99
N ILE A 761 -12.81 -5.52 -5.93
CA ILE A 761 -13.51 -6.82 -5.88
C ILE A 761 -13.14 -7.62 -4.64
N ILE A 762 -11.85 -7.65 -4.27
CA ILE A 762 -11.40 -8.31 -3.04
C ILE A 762 -12.02 -7.64 -1.81
N TRP A 763 -12.15 -6.31 -1.85
CA TRP A 763 -12.70 -5.52 -0.75
C TRP A 763 -14.22 -5.63 -0.61
N THR A 764 -14.94 -5.83 -1.71
CA THR A 764 -16.40 -5.96 -1.70
C THR A 764 -16.86 -7.28 -1.09
N LEU A 765 -16.05 -8.33 -1.23
CA LEU A 765 -16.38 -9.65 -0.72
C LEU A 765 -16.11 -9.76 0.80
N PRO A 766 -16.90 -10.58 1.53
CA PRO A 766 -16.54 -11.06 2.85
C PRO A 766 -15.15 -11.70 2.84
N TYR A 767 -14.30 -11.45 3.83
CA TYR A 767 -12.93 -12.00 3.84
C TYR A 767 -12.89 -13.53 3.81
N TRP A 768 -13.79 -14.20 4.53
CA TRP A 768 -13.89 -15.66 4.47
C TRP A 768 -14.20 -16.15 3.05
N LEU A 769 -14.95 -15.35 2.28
CA LEU A 769 -15.28 -15.64 0.89
C LEU A 769 -14.13 -15.26 -0.04
N SER A 770 -13.52 -14.08 0.11
CA SER A 770 -12.49 -13.55 -0.78
C SER A 770 -11.08 -14.13 -0.55
N GLY A 771 -10.70 -14.36 0.71
CA GLY A 771 -9.33 -14.71 1.09
C GLY A 771 -9.09 -16.21 1.18
N THR A 772 -10.07 -16.96 1.69
CA THR A 772 -9.95 -18.43 1.81
C THR A 772 -10.72 -19.14 0.70
N THR A 773 -12.02 -18.93 0.58
CA THR A 773 -12.84 -19.70 -0.35
C THR A 773 -12.51 -19.39 -1.81
N PHE A 774 -12.41 -18.12 -2.18
CA PHE A 774 -12.12 -17.69 -3.55
C PHE A 774 -10.71 -18.09 -3.99
N ARG A 775 -9.74 -18.00 -3.07
CA ARG A 775 -8.36 -18.46 -3.30
C ARG A 775 -8.29 -19.97 -3.53
N ASP A 776 -8.94 -20.75 -2.64
CA ASP A 776 -9.04 -22.20 -2.78
C ASP A 776 -9.85 -22.57 -4.04
N ALA A 777 -10.81 -21.73 -4.45
CA ALA A 777 -11.60 -21.87 -5.68
C ALA A 777 -10.76 -21.81 -6.91
N ALA A 778 -9.98 -20.75 -6.98
CA ALA A 778 -9.13 -20.52 -8.09
C ALA A 778 -8.12 -21.65 -8.19
N GLN A 779 -7.48 -22.04 -7.09
CA GLN A 779 -6.56 -23.18 -7.08
C GLN A 779 -7.19 -24.44 -7.68
N LEU A 780 -8.39 -24.83 -7.25
CA LEU A 780 -9.06 -26.02 -7.77
C LEU A 780 -9.46 -25.87 -9.24
N GLY A 781 -9.94 -24.69 -9.64
CA GLY A 781 -10.27 -24.39 -11.03
C GLY A 781 -9.05 -24.39 -11.94
N CYS A 782 -7.92 -23.87 -11.45
CA CYS A 782 -6.64 -23.83 -12.17
C CYS A 782 -6.01 -25.24 -12.24
N GLN A 783 -6.17 -26.10 -11.22
CA GLN A 783 -5.58 -27.45 -11.16
C GLN A 783 -6.39 -28.51 -11.92
N ALA A 784 -7.70 -28.33 -12.09
CA ALA A 784 -8.58 -29.40 -12.57
C ALA A 784 -8.31 -29.81 -14.03
N GLY A 785 -7.60 -29.03 -14.85
CA GLY A 785 -7.29 -29.38 -16.25
C GLY A 785 -8.52 -29.66 -17.14
N THR A 786 -9.72 -29.47 -16.61
CA THR A 786 -10.98 -29.85 -17.23
C THR A 786 -11.51 -28.68 -18.04
N ASN A 787 -11.16 -28.70 -19.32
CA ASN A 787 -11.98 -28.33 -20.48
C ASN A 787 -13.26 -27.54 -20.12
N THR A 788 -13.14 -26.25 -19.82
CA THR A 788 -14.19 -25.36 -20.33
C THR A 788 -13.86 -25.17 -21.80
N SER A 789 -14.86 -25.11 -22.67
CA SER A 789 -14.64 -25.08 -24.12
C SER A 789 -14.97 -23.68 -24.63
N GLY A 790 -14.03 -23.04 -25.33
CA GLY A 790 -14.32 -21.88 -26.19
C GLY A 790 -14.10 -20.46 -25.66
N ARG A 791 -13.58 -20.24 -24.44
CA ARG A 791 -13.22 -18.89 -23.92
C ARG A 791 -11.70 -18.63 -23.81
N PHE A 792 -10.89 -19.41 -24.52
CA PHE A 792 -9.46 -19.62 -24.19
C PHE A 792 -8.43 -18.96 -25.10
N ASP A 793 -8.84 -18.37 -26.22
CA ASP A 793 -7.88 -17.69 -27.07
C ASP A 793 -7.62 -16.30 -26.49
N PRO A 794 -6.34 -15.91 -26.21
CA PRO A 794 -6.02 -14.53 -25.95
C PRO A 794 -6.55 -13.72 -27.14
N PRO A 795 -7.55 -12.86 -26.95
CA PRO A 795 -8.18 -12.20 -28.09
C PRO A 795 -7.14 -11.27 -28.70
N CYS A 796 -6.86 -11.49 -29.99
CA CYS A 796 -5.88 -10.73 -30.76
C CYS A 796 -6.14 -9.20 -30.82
N ASN A 797 -7.20 -8.69 -30.18
CA ASN A 797 -7.81 -7.42 -30.52
C ASN A 797 -7.56 -6.34 -29.45
N ALA A 798 -6.98 -6.69 -28.28
CA ALA A 798 -6.73 -5.74 -27.19
C ALA A 798 -5.65 -6.25 -26.24
N VAL A 799 -4.89 -5.31 -25.63
CA VAL A 799 -3.96 -5.60 -24.53
C VAL A 799 -4.77 -6.17 -23.36
N LYS A 800 -4.70 -7.48 -23.17
CA LYS A 800 -5.42 -8.19 -22.10
C LYS A 800 -4.47 -8.88 -21.14
N TYR A 801 -4.59 -8.59 -19.86
CA TYR A 801 -3.82 -9.20 -18.79
C TYR A 801 -4.49 -10.50 -18.36
N PRO A 802 -3.80 -11.65 -18.38
CA PRO A 802 -4.28 -12.81 -17.67
C PRO A 802 -4.18 -12.55 -16.16
N VAL A 803 -5.27 -12.84 -15.45
CA VAL A 803 -5.33 -12.75 -13.99
C VAL A 803 -5.14 -14.14 -13.41
N ILE A 804 -4.06 -14.32 -12.66
CA ILE A 804 -3.67 -15.57 -12.05
C ILE A 804 -3.87 -15.45 -10.54
N ILE A 805 -4.36 -16.49 -9.87
CA ILE A 805 -4.66 -16.45 -8.44
C ILE A 805 -3.65 -17.33 -7.71
N MET A 806 -3.09 -16.83 -6.62
CA MET A 806 -2.02 -17.47 -5.85
C MET A 806 -2.58 -18.18 -4.61
N SER A 807 -2.14 -19.40 -4.33
CA SER A 807 -2.55 -20.17 -3.15
C SER A 807 -1.44 -21.07 -2.62
N GLY A 808 -1.25 -21.10 -1.30
CA GLY A 808 -0.39 -22.09 -0.64
C GLY A 808 1.09 -22.09 -1.07
N GLY A 809 1.61 -20.95 -1.54
CA GLY A 809 2.97 -20.83 -2.08
C GLY A 809 3.12 -21.29 -3.54
N GLY A 810 2.02 -21.62 -4.23
CA GLY A 810 2.01 -22.00 -5.65
C GLY A 810 1.21 -21.02 -6.51
N ILE A 811 1.64 -20.86 -7.77
CA ILE A 811 0.97 -20.09 -8.81
C ILE A 811 0.05 -21.05 -9.60
N GLY A 812 -1.25 -20.81 -9.58
CA GLY A 812 -2.20 -21.55 -10.42
C GLY A 812 -2.61 -20.70 -11.61
N ILE A 813 -2.22 -21.07 -12.83
CA ILE A 813 -2.75 -20.44 -14.05
C ILE A 813 -4.22 -20.83 -14.16
N CYS A 814 -5.11 -19.93 -13.79
CA CYS A 814 -6.51 -20.13 -14.06
C CYS A 814 -6.73 -19.95 -15.54
N SER A 815 -7.27 -20.99 -16.16
CA SER A 815 -7.46 -21.02 -17.60
C SER A 815 -8.56 -20.01 -17.99
N GLY A 816 -8.15 -18.83 -18.48
CA GLY A 816 -9.01 -17.98 -19.32
C GLY A 816 -9.56 -16.66 -18.77
N ILE A 817 -9.11 -16.12 -17.63
CA ILE A 817 -9.52 -14.76 -17.22
C ILE A 817 -8.59 -13.72 -17.85
N TRP A 818 -9.04 -13.12 -18.95
CA TRP A 818 -8.32 -12.08 -19.68
C TRP A 818 -9.04 -10.75 -19.56
N GLN A 819 -8.39 -9.76 -18.92
CA GLN A 819 -8.97 -8.43 -18.70
C GLN A 819 -8.18 -7.35 -19.45
N THR A 820 -8.85 -6.48 -20.18
CA THR A 820 -8.24 -5.27 -20.74
C THR A 820 -8.07 -4.20 -19.66
N ARG A 821 -7.20 -3.22 -19.91
CA ARG A 821 -7.12 -2.00 -19.08
C ARG A 821 -8.40 -1.17 -19.09
N GLN A 822 -9.24 -1.34 -20.11
CA GLN A 822 -10.49 -0.60 -20.31
C GLN A 822 -11.70 -1.38 -19.80
N ASP A 823 -11.52 -2.64 -19.39
CA ASP A 823 -12.61 -3.43 -18.85
C ASP A 823 -13.04 -2.79 -17.54
N ASP A 824 -14.33 -2.50 -17.43
CA ASP A 824 -14.85 -1.97 -16.19
C ASP A 824 -14.79 -3.05 -15.09
N TYR A 825 -14.78 -2.58 -13.86
CA TYR A 825 -14.88 -3.46 -12.69
C TYR A 825 -16.06 -4.47 -12.74
N LYS A 826 -17.14 -4.20 -13.47
CA LYS A 826 -18.30 -5.11 -13.57
C LYS A 826 -17.91 -6.33 -14.39
N ARG A 827 -17.18 -6.14 -15.48
CA ARG A 827 -16.60 -7.21 -16.29
C ARG A 827 -15.50 -7.96 -15.55
N ILE A 828 -14.66 -7.26 -14.78
CA ILE A 828 -13.65 -7.91 -13.93
C ILE A 828 -14.36 -8.78 -12.85
N TRP A 829 -15.41 -8.25 -12.22
CA TRP A 829 -16.23 -8.98 -11.26
C TRP A 829 -16.91 -10.20 -11.89
N GLU A 830 -17.45 -10.08 -13.09
CA GLU A 830 -18.11 -11.17 -13.80
C GLU A 830 -17.15 -12.35 -14.06
N GLU A 831 -15.97 -12.08 -14.63
CA GLU A 831 -15.01 -13.14 -14.95
C GLU A 831 -14.41 -13.77 -13.69
N LEU A 832 -14.09 -12.99 -12.66
CA LEU A 832 -13.66 -13.54 -11.37
C LEU A 832 -14.80 -14.30 -10.69
N GLY A 833 -16.01 -13.76 -10.75
CA GLY A 833 -17.22 -14.32 -10.19
C GLY A 833 -17.52 -15.71 -10.76
N HIS A 834 -17.19 -15.97 -12.02
CA HIS A 834 -17.36 -17.29 -12.60
C HIS A 834 -16.65 -18.39 -11.77
N SER A 835 -15.43 -18.14 -11.32
CA SER A 835 -14.67 -19.06 -10.45
C SER A 835 -15.35 -19.25 -9.10
N LEU A 836 -15.86 -18.17 -8.50
CA LEU A 836 -16.61 -18.21 -7.24
C LEU A 836 -17.86 -19.10 -7.36
N ALA A 837 -18.67 -18.86 -8.37
CA ALA A 837 -19.88 -19.63 -8.65
C ALA A 837 -19.56 -21.10 -8.92
N GLY A 838 -18.46 -21.39 -9.61
CA GLY A 838 -17.98 -22.75 -9.85
C GLY A 838 -17.72 -23.51 -8.56
N ILE A 839 -17.05 -22.89 -7.58
CA ILE A 839 -16.80 -23.53 -6.29
C ILE A 839 -18.06 -23.83 -5.50
N MET A 840 -19.08 -23.00 -5.67
CA MET A 840 -20.36 -23.17 -5.01
C MET A 840 -21.22 -24.25 -5.71
N GLY A 841 -20.72 -24.82 -6.80
CA GLY A 841 -21.45 -25.78 -7.63
C GLY A 841 -22.48 -25.11 -8.53
N LEU A 842 -22.40 -23.79 -8.75
CA LEU A 842 -23.35 -22.98 -9.53
C LEU A 842 -22.87 -22.73 -10.98
N SER A 843 -21.83 -23.43 -11.45
CA SER A 843 -21.31 -23.31 -12.82
C SER A 843 -22.32 -23.77 -13.87
N ASP A 844 -22.29 -23.14 -15.04
CA ASP A 844 -23.17 -23.45 -16.17
C ASP A 844 -22.79 -24.72 -16.90
N ASN A 845 -21.53 -25.13 -16.80
CA ASN A 845 -21.04 -26.35 -17.44
C ASN A 845 -21.36 -27.60 -16.62
N ASN A 846 -21.90 -27.41 -15.40
CA ASN A 846 -22.22 -28.51 -14.50
C ASN A 846 -23.73 -28.65 -14.34
N ASN A 847 -24.31 -29.65 -15.00
CA ASN A 847 -25.70 -30.06 -14.78
C ASN A 847 -25.90 -30.81 -13.45
N GLN A 848 -24.82 -31.16 -12.76
CA GLN A 848 -24.91 -31.85 -11.47
C GLN A 848 -25.10 -30.83 -10.33
N PRO A 849 -25.92 -31.16 -9.32
CA PRO A 849 -26.10 -30.31 -8.15
C PRO A 849 -24.79 -30.21 -7.33
N PRO A 850 -24.67 -29.20 -6.44
CA PRO A 850 -23.52 -29.04 -5.57
C PRO A 850 -23.27 -30.29 -4.70
N THR A 851 -22.02 -30.51 -4.35
CA THR A 851 -21.54 -31.67 -3.56
C THR A 851 -21.05 -31.23 -2.18
N GLN A 852 -20.79 -32.19 -1.29
CA GLN A 852 -20.18 -31.88 0.02
C GLN A 852 -18.81 -31.18 -0.12
N THR A 853 -18.08 -31.44 -1.21
CA THR A 853 -16.85 -30.72 -1.52
C THR A 853 -17.12 -29.22 -1.71
N ASN A 854 -18.17 -28.86 -2.46
CA ASN A 854 -18.58 -27.46 -2.65
C ASN A 854 -18.96 -26.80 -1.30
N ALA A 855 -19.68 -27.52 -0.44
CA ALA A 855 -20.03 -27.03 0.90
C ALA A 855 -18.79 -26.81 1.79
N ASN A 856 -17.84 -27.75 1.79
CA ASN A 856 -16.62 -27.66 2.59
C ASN A 856 -15.72 -26.49 2.15
N LEU A 857 -15.66 -26.22 0.84
CA LEU A 857 -14.83 -25.14 0.30
C LEU A 857 -15.50 -23.77 0.48
N SER A 858 -16.79 -23.67 0.19
CA SER A 858 -17.55 -22.43 0.34
C SER A 858 -17.93 -22.10 1.77
N LYS A 859 -17.81 -23.04 2.71
CA LYS A 859 -18.32 -22.88 4.09
C LYS A 859 -19.83 -22.60 4.16
N ILE A 860 -20.57 -22.84 3.07
CA ILE A 860 -22.03 -22.77 3.01
C ILE A 860 -22.58 -24.20 3.12
N PRO A 861 -23.60 -24.46 3.97
CA PRO A 861 -24.20 -25.78 4.08
C PRO A 861 -24.65 -26.33 2.72
N LEU A 862 -24.43 -27.63 2.49
CA LEU A 862 -24.80 -28.30 1.24
C LEU A 862 -26.28 -28.11 0.87
N SER A 863 -27.16 -28.10 1.86
CA SER A 863 -28.59 -27.84 1.67
C SER A 863 -28.85 -26.44 1.09
N ALA A 864 -28.17 -25.42 1.61
CA ALA A 864 -28.29 -24.05 1.11
C ALA A 864 -27.71 -23.91 -0.31
N LEU A 865 -26.58 -24.57 -0.62
CA LEU A 865 -26.04 -24.60 -1.98
C LEU A 865 -26.98 -25.31 -2.96
N SER A 866 -27.58 -26.42 -2.56
CA SER A 866 -28.56 -27.15 -3.39
C SER A 866 -29.81 -26.31 -3.67
N GLN A 867 -30.25 -25.54 -2.67
CA GLN A 867 -31.31 -24.55 -2.84
C GLN A 867 -30.90 -23.47 -3.85
N ALA A 868 -29.70 -22.87 -3.71
CA ALA A 868 -29.18 -21.90 -4.67
C ALA A 868 -29.10 -22.46 -6.09
N PHE A 869 -28.61 -23.70 -6.25
CA PHE A 869 -28.49 -24.33 -7.56
C PHE A 869 -29.81 -24.38 -8.31
N THR A 870 -30.88 -24.73 -7.59
CA THR A 870 -32.24 -24.75 -8.12
C THR A 870 -32.71 -23.32 -8.38
N LEU A 871 -32.64 -22.46 -7.36
CA LEU A 871 -33.16 -21.09 -7.36
C LEU A 871 -32.54 -20.22 -8.47
N PHE A 872 -31.22 -20.18 -8.58
CA PHE A 872 -30.52 -19.40 -9.60
C PHE A 872 -30.64 -20.01 -11.00
N GLY A 873 -31.01 -21.30 -11.10
CA GLY A 873 -31.28 -21.99 -12.36
C GLY A 873 -32.70 -21.83 -12.88
N GLN A 874 -33.59 -21.15 -12.15
CA GLN A 874 -34.95 -20.87 -12.65
C GLN A 874 -34.93 -19.75 -13.68
N ARG A 875 -35.68 -19.97 -14.77
CA ARG A 875 -35.91 -19.02 -15.89
C ARG A 875 -34.65 -18.56 -16.64
N VAL A 876 -33.58 -19.35 -16.61
CA VAL A 876 -32.37 -19.15 -17.43
C VAL A 876 -32.45 -20.02 -18.71
N ARG A 877 -31.87 -19.56 -19.84
CA ARG A 877 -31.84 -20.24 -21.16
C ARG A 877 -33.18 -20.81 -21.67
N GLY A 878 -33.82 -20.11 -22.61
CA GLY A 878 -34.90 -20.69 -23.43
C GLY A 878 -36.29 -20.70 -22.78
N ASP A 879 -36.44 -20.18 -21.57
CA ASP A 879 -37.76 -19.82 -21.05
C ASP A 879 -38.28 -18.60 -21.85
N GLN A 880 -39.31 -18.82 -22.67
CA GLN A 880 -39.92 -17.80 -23.52
C GLN A 880 -40.55 -16.64 -22.72
N SER A 881 -40.65 -16.76 -21.39
CA SER A 881 -41.15 -15.71 -20.50
C SER A 881 -40.35 -14.39 -20.60
N CYS A 882 -39.06 -14.44 -20.93
CA CYS A 882 -38.24 -13.25 -21.20
C CYS A 882 -38.26 -12.76 -22.66
N ALA A 883 -38.70 -13.60 -23.61
CA ALA A 883 -38.64 -13.30 -25.04
C ALA A 883 -39.85 -12.51 -25.55
N ALA A 884 -41.02 -12.66 -24.91
CA ALA A 884 -42.28 -12.11 -25.43
C ALA A 884 -42.63 -10.69 -24.96
N GLY A 885 -42.02 -10.19 -23.87
CA GLY A 885 -42.39 -8.90 -23.25
C GLY A 885 -41.41 -7.74 -23.46
N ALA A 886 -40.21 -7.98 -24.00
CA ALA A 886 -39.10 -7.04 -23.89
C ALA A 886 -38.55 -6.51 -25.21
N ALA A 887 -39.32 -6.64 -26.30
CA ALA A 887 -39.02 -6.05 -27.60
C ALA A 887 -38.92 -4.50 -27.58
N SER A 888 -39.15 -3.85 -26.43
CA SER A 888 -39.02 -2.40 -26.22
C SER A 888 -38.04 -1.98 -25.10
N GLY A 889 -37.11 -2.85 -24.68
CA GLY A 889 -36.04 -2.47 -23.73
C GLY A 889 -36.38 -2.61 -22.23
N GLY A 890 -37.41 -3.38 -21.87
CA GLY A 890 -37.77 -3.65 -20.47
C GLY A 890 -36.88 -4.68 -19.77
N ARG A 891 -36.77 -4.56 -18.44
CA ARG A 891 -36.13 -5.55 -17.55
C ARG A 891 -36.87 -6.89 -17.56
N CYS A 892 -36.12 -7.99 -17.56
CA CYS A 892 -36.66 -9.33 -17.36
C CYS A 892 -37.09 -9.54 -15.90
N ARG A 893 -38.36 -9.88 -15.65
CA ARG A 893 -38.85 -10.20 -14.30
C ARG A 893 -38.13 -11.43 -13.73
N GLY A 894 -37.78 -11.40 -12.44
CA GLY A 894 -36.97 -12.42 -11.79
C GLY A 894 -35.45 -12.28 -11.99
N PHE A 895 -35.01 -11.22 -12.68
CA PHE A 895 -33.60 -10.94 -13.00
C PHE A 895 -33.22 -9.47 -12.75
N THR A 896 -31.91 -9.25 -12.66
CA THR A 896 -31.26 -7.96 -12.43
C THR A 896 -30.89 -7.20 -13.72
N GLY A 897 -31.41 -7.61 -14.89
CA GLY A 897 -30.98 -7.11 -16.19
C GLY A 897 -32.09 -6.95 -17.23
N ILE A 898 -31.80 -6.18 -18.29
CA ILE A 898 -32.66 -5.98 -19.47
C ILE A 898 -32.80 -7.30 -20.25
N ALA A 899 -33.91 -7.56 -20.93
CA ALA A 899 -34.00 -8.76 -21.77
C ALA A 899 -32.95 -8.74 -22.90
N GLY A 900 -32.36 -9.90 -23.16
CA GLY A 900 -31.18 -10.02 -24.03
C GLY A 900 -29.85 -9.71 -23.33
N ASN A 901 -29.88 -9.27 -22.06
CA ASN A 901 -28.68 -9.14 -21.24
C ASN A 901 -28.16 -10.52 -20.79
N TYR A 902 -26.84 -10.61 -20.60
CA TYR A 902 -26.08 -11.82 -20.23
C TYR A 902 -26.63 -12.51 -18.96
N ASP A 903 -27.23 -11.75 -18.03
CA ASP A 903 -27.84 -12.20 -16.78
C ASP A 903 -28.93 -13.28 -16.95
N ALA A 904 -29.73 -13.21 -18.03
CA ALA A 904 -30.78 -14.20 -18.33
C ALA A 904 -30.23 -15.45 -19.04
N GLY A 905 -28.94 -15.41 -19.40
CA GLY A 905 -28.28 -16.43 -20.18
C GLY A 905 -27.95 -17.69 -19.40
N THR A 906 -27.74 -17.63 -18.08
CA THR A 906 -27.28 -18.81 -17.32
C THR A 906 -27.49 -18.72 -15.79
N ARG A 907 -27.36 -19.86 -15.08
CA ARG A 907 -27.43 -19.95 -13.61
C ARG A 907 -26.33 -19.12 -12.96
N GLN A 908 -25.12 -19.23 -13.52
CA GLN A 908 -23.94 -18.56 -13.01
C GLN A 908 -24.12 -17.04 -13.06
N HIS A 909 -24.52 -16.47 -14.20
CA HIS A 909 -24.74 -15.02 -14.32
C HIS A 909 -25.88 -14.56 -13.42
N SER A 910 -26.99 -15.32 -13.35
CA SER A 910 -28.11 -15.07 -12.43
C SER A 910 -27.63 -14.91 -10.98
N PHE A 911 -26.71 -15.76 -10.51
CA PHE A 911 -26.08 -15.63 -9.19
C PHE A 911 -25.16 -14.40 -9.09
N LEU A 912 -24.24 -14.23 -10.04
CA LEU A 912 -23.21 -13.18 -10.00
C LEU A 912 -23.78 -11.77 -10.03
N TYR A 913 -24.78 -11.54 -10.88
CA TYR A 913 -25.42 -10.24 -10.97
C TYR A 913 -26.31 -9.98 -9.76
N THR A 914 -26.97 -11.01 -9.20
CA THR A 914 -27.66 -10.84 -7.92
C THR A 914 -26.67 -10.39 -6.84
N VAL A 915 -25.51 -11.04 -6.69
CA VAL A 915 -24.48 -10.63 -5.72
C VAL A 915 -23.94 -9.22 -6.00
N TYR A 916 -23.69 -8.90 -7.28
CA TYR A 916 -23.21 -7.59 -7.71
C TYR A 916 -24.19 -6.48 -7.32
N TYR A 917 -25.45 -6.58 -7.75
CA TYR A 917 -26.47 -5.55 -7.47
C TYR A 917 -26.82 -5.53 -5.99
N TYR A 918 -26.85 -6.70 -5.33
CA TYR A 918 -27.07 -6.76 -3.89
C TYR A 918 -26.09 -5.87 -3.12
N PHE A 919 -24.82 -5.84 -3.53
CA PHE A 919 -23.79 -5.04 -2.89
C PHE A 919 -23.69 -3.61 -3.43
N SER A 920 -23.70 -3.45 -4.75
CA SER A 920 -23.38 -2.17 -5.41
C SER A 920 -24.54 -1.23 -5.63
N ASP A 921 -25.76 -1.79 -5.75
CA ASP A 921 -26.96 -1.00 -5.99
C ASP A 921 -28.19 -1.74 -5.44
N GLY A 922 -28.18 -1.96 -4.13
CA GLY A 922 -29.22 -2.77 -3.50
C GLY A 922 -30.58 -2.05 -3.44
N ASP A 923 -30.61 -0.72 -3.57
CA ASP A 923 -31.86 0.04 -3.71
C ASP A 923 -32.52 -0.26 -5.05
N GLN A 924 -31.76 -0.22 -6.15
CA GLN A 924 -32.27 -0.60 -7.45
C GLN A 924 -32.75 -2.06 -7.49
N LEU A 925 -32.02 -2.97 -6.82
CA LEU A 925 -32.43 -4.37 -6.70
C LEU A 925 -33.76 -4.53 -5.93
N ARG A 926 -33.95 -3.80 -4.84
CA ARG A 926 -35.21 -3.81 -4.08
C ARG A 926 -36.37 -3.20 -4.87
N GLN A 927 -36.13 -2.11 -5.59
CA GLN A 927 -37.14 -1.54 -6.50
C GLN A 927 -37.57 -2.58 -7.56
N TRP A 928 -36.63 -3.30 -8.16
CA TRP A 928 -36.96 -4.37 -9.11
C TRP A 928 -37.72 -5.52 -8.47
N ILE A 929 -37.42 -5.85 -7.22
CA ILE A 929 -38.19 -6.83 -6.44
C ILE A 929 -39.63 -6.34 -6.24
N GLU A 930 -39.83 -5.06 -5.87
CA GLU A 930 -41.17 -4.49 -5.72
C GLU A 930 -41.98 -4.51 -7.02
N GLU A 931 -41.35 -4.16 -8.14
CA GLU A 931 -41.95 -4.26 -9.48
C GLU A 931 -42.35 -5.70 -9.84
N ASP A 932 -41.49 -6.69 -9.53
CA ASP A 932 -41.76 -8.11 -9.77
C ASP A 932 -42.92 -8.60 -8.88
N LEU A 933 -42.95 -8.20 -7.61
CA LEU A 933 -44.00 -8.54 -6.66
C LEU A 933 -45.37 -7.96 -7.05
N GLN A 934 -45.42 -6.73 -7.58
CA GLN A 934 -46.65 -6.15 -8.15
C GLN A 934 -47.22 -6.98 -9.32
N ASN A 935 -46.37 -7.81 -9.92
CA ASN A 935 -46.71 -8.72 -11.00
C ASN A 935 -46.81 -10.19 -10.56
N ASN A 936 -46.91 -10.44 -9.25
CA ASN A 936 -46.96 -11.77 -8.63
C ASN A 936 -45.75 -12.66 -8.93
N ASP A 937 -44.55 -12.06 -9.02
CA ASP A 937 -43.31 -12.78 -9.25
C ASP A 937 -42.35 -12.63 -8.06
N THR A 938 -42.11 -13.73 -7.33
CA THR A 938 -41.27 -13.73 -6.11
C THR A 938 -39.82 -14.10 -6.37
N LEU A 939 -39.47 -14.51 -7.60
CA LEU A 939 -38.18 -15.14 -7.89
C LEU A 939 -36.97 -14.26 -7.54
N LEU A 940 -37.02 -12.97 -7.88
CA LEU A 940 -35.91 -12.04 -7.58
C LEU A 940 -35.76 -11.82 -6.07
N GLN A 941 -36.88 -11.78 -5.33
CA GLN A 941 -36.88 -11.67 -3.87
C GLN A 941 -36.24 -12.91 -3.21
N GLU A 942 -36.54 -14.09 -3.71
CA GLU A 942 -35.96 -15.34 -3.21
C GLU A 942 -34.44 -15.37 -3.42
N LYS A 943 -33.98 -14.99 -4.63
CA LYS A 943 -32.54 -14.86 -4.96
C LYS A 943 -31.84 -13.85 -4.03
N TYR A 944 -32.47 -12.69 -3.84
CA TYR A 944 -32.00 -11.66 -2.91
C TYR A 944 -31.85 -12.18 -1.48
N ASN A 945 -32.89 -12.83 -0.96
CA ASN A 945 -32.89 -13.38 0.40
C ASN A 945 -31.81 -14.44 0.59
N TRP A 946 -31.56 -15.27 -0.43
CA TRP A 946 -30.51 -16.27 -0.37
C TRP A 946 -29.12 -15.62 -0.28
N VAL A 947 -28.83 -14.62 -1.12
CA VAL A 947 -27.55 -13.87 -1.08
C VAL A 947 -27.39 -13.15 0.27
N LYS A 948 -28.44 -12.49 0.74
CA LYS A 948 -28.49 -11.86 2.06
C LYS A 948 -28.08 -12.84 3.15
N GLN A 949 -28.73 -13.99 3.22
CA GLN A 949 -28.54 -14.96 4.31
C GLN A 949 -27.19 -15.68 4.24
N HIS A 950 -26.77 -16.12 3.06
CA HIS A 950 -25.66 -17.08 2.94
C HIS A 950 -24.34 -16.45 2.49
N ILE A 951 -24.37 -15.28 1.85
CA ILE A 951 -23.16 -14.56 1.42
C ILE A 951 -22.86 -13.43 2.40
N PHE A 952 -23.83 -12.54 2.62
CA PHE A 952 -23.64 -11.34 3.45
C PHE A 952 -24.14 -11.47 4.90
N ARG A 953 -24.59 -12.67 5.29
CA ARG A 953 -25.05 -13.02 6.65
C ARG A 953 -26.03 -12.02 7.27
N GLY A 954 -26.96 -11.53 6.46
CA GLY A 954 -28.03 -10.61 6.86
C GLY A 954 -27.75 -9.13 6.61
N VAL A 955 -26.52 -8.75 6.23
CA VAL A 955 -26.19 -7.36 5.90
C VAL A 955 -26.76 -7.00 4.54
N GLU A 956 -27.55 -5.92 4.47
CA GLU A 956 -28.14 -5.39 3.24
C GLU A 956 -27.44 -4.10 2.82
N PHE A 957 -27.54 -3.75 1.53
CA PHE A 957 -26.92 -2.54 0.98
C PHE A 957 -27.91 -1.70 0.17
N LYS A 958 -27.70 -0.40 0.12
CA LYS A 958 -28.32 0.63 -0.71
C LYS A 958 -27.49 0.81 -2.01
N GLY A 959 -27.72 1.92 -2.72
CA GLY A 959 -26.77 2.44 -3.71
C GLY A 959 -25.37 2.70 -3.14
N ASP A 960 -24.36 2.74 -4.01
CA ASP A 960 -22.95 3.06 -3.70
C ASP A 960 -22.28 2.14 -2.67
N ASN A 961 -22.84 0.95 -2.48
CA ASN A 961 -22.46 0.05 -1.40
C ASN A 961 -22.53 0.77 -0.03
N GLU A 962 -23.62 1.46 0.28
CA GLU A 962 -23.92 1.90 1.66
C GLU A 962 -24.74 0.80 2.36
N PRO A 963 -24.54 0.45 3.64
CA PRO A 963 -25.38 -0.56 4.28
C PRO A 963 -26.80 -0.04 4.49
N VAL A 964 -27.81 -0.90 4.30
CA VAL A 964 -29.16 -0.59 4.79
C VAL A 964 -29.13 -0.66 6.31
N VAL A 965 -29.51 0.45 6.91
CA VAL A 965 -29.70 0.57 8.33
C VAL A 965 -31.12 0.13 8.59
N ASN A 966 -31.30 -1.15 8.92
CA ASN A 966 -32.60 -1.64 9.35
C ASN A 966 -32.91 -1.00 10.71
N ASN A 967 -33.85 -0.05 10.72
CA ASN A 967 -34.38 0.59 11.92
C ASN A 967 -35.08 -0.43 12.84
#